data_AF-A0A5B9EPK3-F1
#
_entry.id   AF-A0A5B9EPK3-F1
#
_cell.length_a   1.000
_cell.length_b   1.000
_cell.length_c   1.000
_cell.angle_alpha   90.00
_cell.angle_beta   90.00
_cell.angle_gamma   90.00
#
_symmetry.space_group_name_H-M   'P 1'
#
loop_
_entity.id
_entity.type
_entity.pdbx_description
1 polymer ?
#
loop_
_entity_poly.entity_id
_entity_poly.type
_entity_poly.pdbx_seq_one_letter_code
_entity_poly.pdbx_strand_id
1 'polypeptide(L)'
;MADTQIQAAAGETLRRLYVFNGGFLTQTRVRRILALAGYDIRLGKPTGADMVGVWGQSPTSGRGEAVASRTDTPVLRVEDAFLRSVQPGRDGDPPLGLHLDKSGVHFDPASPSDLELILRDDPLDDTALLNRARDCMGELQRLHLSKYNAFDAATPAPDPGYVVVIDQTRGDASVKASGADLNTFREMLYYAQEEHPGARILIKTHPETAAGHRGGYFSADDCTDRVSLFDTPISPWALFEGAVAVYTVSSQMGFEAIQMGHKPVVFGQPFYMGWGLSDDRKPLDRRQRKLTRAQLFAGAMILYPKWYDPHRDRLCTLETAIETLAAQARAWREDHQGWVAAGMRLWKRAPLQKFFGQQRQIVFQDDPARAVARAAKDGRGYMVWAGKSQGHEGALRVEDGFLRSRGLGADLIAPLSLVVDDLGIYYDPTAPSRLEALINASTDLPAVARVRADRLIARLTQNRLTKYNLDADTSLPAGLPAGRRILVPGQVEDDASIRLGTTDVRTNRDLLLAARKANPAAVILYKPHPDTEAGLRNGAVPDAADIADAVLPRTDPITALDAVDEVWTMTSTLGFEALLRGKRVTCLGMPFYAGWGLTDDRAAPVTRRTALPDLTALAHAVLIDYPRYFDPQTNLPCPVEVTVERLAKGDVPRPSRSNRALAKLQGIFASYAPLWR
;
A
#
# COMPACT_ATOMS: atom_id res chain seq x y z
N MET A 1 0.50 23.71 3.66
CA MET A 1 1.30 23.25 4.82
C MET A 1 2.61 22.71 4.28
N ALA A 2 3.72 23.21 4.81
CA ALA A 2 5.04 23.09 4.21
C ALA A 2 5.43 21.62 3.97
N ASP A 3 5.75 21.34 2.71
CA ASP A 3 6.42 20.12 2.27
C ASP A 3 7.82 20.17 2.90
N THR A 4 8.00 19.58 4.09
CA THR A 4 9.31 19.49 4.72
C THR A 4 10.13 18.50 3.90
N GLN A 5 10.70 18.98 2.79
CA GLN A 5 11.74 18.27 2.06
C GLN A 5 12.82 17.93 3.07
N ILE A 6 12.93 16.65 3.41
CA ILE A 6 14.14 16.10 4.00
C ILE A 6 15.20 16.28 2.90
N GLN A 7 15.90 17.41 2.93
CA GLN A 7 17.03 17.66 2.06
C GLN A 7 18.01 16.51 2.28
N ALA A 8 18.21 15.69 1.24
CA ALA A 8 19.39 14.85 1.18
C ALA A 8 20.61 15.77 1.38
N ALA A 9 21.65 15.28 2.04
CA ALA A 9 22.91 16.01 2.25
C ALA A 9 23.67 16.19 0.91
N ALA A 10 23.02 16.76 -0.10
CA ALA A 10 23.58 17.11 -1.39
C ALA A 10 24.37 18.41 -1.21
N GLY A 11 25.59 18.30 -0.69
CA GLY A 11 26.51 19.42 -0.53
C GLY A 11 27.66 19.20 0.45
N GLU A 12 27.51 18.28 1.42
CA GLU A 12 28.60 17.93 2.35
C GLU A 12 29.44 16.76 1.81
N THR A 13 30.75 16.82 1.99
CA THR A 13 31.63 15.66 1.73
C THR A 13 31.16 14.48 2.57
N LEU A 14 30.80 13.37 1.92
CA LEU A 14 30.35 12.14 2.60
C LEU A 14 31.36 11.72 3.67
N ARG A 15 30.86 11.37 4.86
CA ARG A 15 31.69 10.88 5.97
C ARG A 15 32.13 9.46 5.67
N ARG A 16 33.44 9.22 5.66
CA ARG A 16 33.99 7.87 5.41
C ARG A 16 33.64 6.96 6.58
N LEU A 17 32.94 5.87 6.28
CA LEU A 17 32.47 4.87 7.22
C LEU A 17 33.19 3.55 6.95
N TYR A 18 34.19 3.22 7.77
CA TYR A 18 34.97 2.01 7.65
C TYR A 18 34.22 0.82 8.25
N VAL A 19 33.99 -0.22 7.45
CA VAL A 19 33.21 -1.40 7.88
C VAL A 19 34.06 -2.67 7.86
N PHE A 20 33.79 -3.55 8.82
CA PHE A 20 34.50 -4.83 9.00
C PHE A 20 33.56 -6.04 8.96
N ASN A 21 32.37 -5.83 8.41
CA ASN A 21 31.33 -6.84 8.19
C ASN A 21 30.89 -6.81 6.71
N GLY A 22 30.95 -7.96 6.04
CA GLY A 22 30.58 -8.09 4.63
C GLY A 22 29.13 -7.73 4.30
N GLY A 23 28.22 -7.78 5.28
CA GLY A 23 26.81 -7.40 5.11
C GLY A 23 26.63 -5.96 4.61
N PHE A 24 27.47 -5.02 5.07
CA PHE A 24 27.46 -3.64 4.58
C PHE A 24 27.86 -3.50 3.11
N LEU A 25 28.59 -4.48 2.56
CA LEU A 25 29.04 -4.48 1.17
C LEU A 25 28.03 -5.16 0.24
N THR A 26 27.35 -6.21 0.73
CA THR A 26 26.45 -7.05 -0.08
C THR A 26 25.00 -6.58 -0.02
N GLN A 27 24.55 -5.95 1.06
CA GLN A 27 23.19 -5.45 1.20
C GLN A 27 23.03 -4.09 0.51
N THR A 28 22.60 -4.13 -0.75
CA THR A 28 22.47 -2.96 -1.62
C THR A 28 21.59 -1.86 -1.03
N ARG A 29 20.45 -2.21 -0.41
CA ARG A 29 19.55 -1.23 0.20
C ARG A 29 20.16 -0.58 1.43
N VAL A 30 20.78 -1.34 2.34
CA VAL A 30 21.48 -0.78 3.51
C VAL A 30 22.55 0.22 3.08
N ARG A 31 23.37 -0.17 2.11
CA ARG A 31 24.42 0.71 1.56
C ARG A 31 23.82 1.98 0.95
N ARG A 32 22.68 1.87 0.25
CA ARG A 32 22.01 3.03 -0.35
C ARG A 32 21.46 3.99 0.71
N ILE A 33 20.84 3.47 1.77
CA ILE A 33 20.32 4.29 2.88
C ILE A 33 21.47 5.02 3.58
N LEU A 34 22.58 4.34 3.85
CA LEU A 34 23.78 4.94 4.45
C LEU A 34 24.36 6.06 3.58
N ALA A 35 24.47 5.84 2.26
CA ALA A 35 24.94 6.86 1.33
C ALA A 35 24.03 8.10 1.32
N LEU A 36 22.71 7.90 1.29
CA LEU A 36 21.74 8.99 1.34
C LEU A 36 21.74 9.72 2.70
N ALA A 37 22.10 9.02 3.78
CA ALA A 37 22.30 9.58 5.12
C ALA A 37 23.67 10.26 5.32
N GLY A 38 24.50 10.34 4.27
CA GLY A 38 25.77 11.05 4.30
C GLY A 38 26.99 10.20 4.66
N TYR A 39 26.88 8.87 4.60
CA TYR A 39 27.96 7.92 4.93
C TYR A 39 28.48 7.19 3.69
N ASP A 40 29.79 7.25 3.48
CA ASP A 40 30.48 6.56 2.39
C ASP A 40 31.21 5.32 2.89
N ILE A 41 30.75 4.13 2.52
CA ILE A 41 31.29 2.86 3.00
C ILE A 41 32.70 2.62 2.43
N ARG A 42 33.68 2.46 3.31
CA ARG A 42 35.09 2.22 2.98
C ARG A 42 35.63 0.95 3.65
N LEU A 43 36.68 0.41 3.05
CA LEU A 43 37.51 -0.64 3.63
C LEU A 43 38.90 -0.07 3.94
N GLY A 44 39.59 -0.68 4.91
CA GLY A 44 40.93 -0.26 5.33
C GLY A 44 40.96 0.26 6.76
N LYS A 45 41.89 1.16 7.06
CA LYS A 45 42.09 1.75 8.38
C LYS A 45 41.50 3.16 8.44
N PRO A 46 40.66 3.49 9.45
CA PRO A 46 40.14 4.84 9.64
C PRO A 46 41.23 5.83 10.08
N THR A 47 41.07 7.11 9.74
CA THR A 47 41.99 8.22 10.04
C THR A 47 41.25 9.54 10.25
N GLY A 48 41.75 10.43 11.13
CA GLY A 48 41.20 11.77 11.27
C GLY A 48 39.71 11.78 11.63
N ALA A 49 38.87 12.43 10.81
CA ALA A 49 37.42 12.60 11.04
C ALA A 49 36.54 11.41 10.54
N ASP A 50 37.12 10.23 10.37
CA ASP A 50 36.41 9.04 9.90
C ASP A 50 35.50 8.43 10.98
N MET A 51 34.65 7.48 10.59
CA MET A 51 33.84 6.68 11.51
C MET A 51 34.02 5.18 11.24
N VAL A 52 33.79 4.35 12.25
CA VAL A 52 33.69 2.89 12.10
C VAL A 52 32.23 2.46 12.15
N GLY A 53 31.76 1.75 11.13
CA GLY A 53 30.40 1.21 11.06
C GLY A 53 30.32 -0.21 11.59
N VAL A 54 29.39 -0.45 12.51
CA VAL A 54 29.08 -1.79 13.05
C VAL A 54 27.58 -2.06 12.98
N TRP A 55 27.21 -3.33 12.79
CA TRP A 55 25.80 -3.74 12.86
C TRP A 55 25.45 -4.09 14.30
N GLY A 56 24.68 -3.22 14.95
CA GLY A 56 24.35 -3.25 16.39
C GLY A 56 25.41 -3.91 17.26
N GLN A 57 25.00 -4.99 17.93
CA GLN A 57 25.88 -5.88 18.70
C GLN A 57 25.94 -7.29 18.09
N SER A 58 26.03 -7.35 16.76
CA SER A 58 26.19 -8.62 16.04
C SER A 58 27.48 -9.35 16.45
N PRO A 59 27.60 -10.67 16.23
CA PRO A 59 28.82 -11.43 16.59
C PRO A 59 30.12 -10.91 15.95
N THR A 60 30.03 -10.07 14.91
CA THR A 60 31.17 -9.46 14.24
C THR A 60 31.43 -8.01 14.65
N SER A 61 30.55 -7.38 15.44
CA SER A 61 30.68 -5.96 15.85
C SER A 61 32.00 -5.71 16.58
N GLY A 62 32.44 -6.65 17.43
CA GLY A 62 33.68 -6.55 18.19
C GLY A 62 34.94 -6.35 17.34
N ARG A 63 34.93 -6.75 16.06
CA ARG A 63 36.03 -6.46 15.13
C ARG A 63 36.12 -4.97 14.82
N GLY A 64 34.98 -4.34 14.52
CA GLY A 64 34.90 -2.91 14.27
C GLY A 64 35.17 -2.10 15.54
N GLU A 65 34.60 -2.50 16.67
CA GLU A 65 34.83 -1.85 17.96
C GLU A 65 36.29 -1.90 18.40
N ALA A 66 36.98 -3.02 18.19
CA ALA A 66 38.41 -3.13 18.45
C ALA A 66 39.25 -2.20 17.56
N VAL A 67 38.88 -2.04 16.28
CA VAL A 67 39.55 -1.08 15.40
C VAL A 67 39.29 0.35 15.85
N ALA A 68 38.03 0.69 16.14
CA ALA A 68 37.62 2.00 16.63
C ALA A 68 38.39 2.40 17.88
N SER A 69 38.48 1.50 18.88
CA SER A 69 39.24 1.72 20.10
C SER A 69 40.74 1.93 19.84
N ARG A 70 41.36 1.13 18.95
CA ARG A 70 42.80 1.27 18.62
C ARG A 70 43.13 2.52 17.81
N THR A 71 42.15 3.13 17.17
CA THR A 71 42.32 4.28 16.27
C THR A 71 41.66 5.55 16.79
N ASP A 72 41.12 5.51 18.02
CA ASP A 72 40.34 6.59 18.63
C ASP A 72 39.28 7.17 17.69
N THR A 73 38.57 6.27 16.99
CA THR A 73 37.60 6.62 15.95
C THR A 73 36.17 6.40 16.46
N PRO A 74 35.24 7.35 16.27
CA PRO A 74 33.85 7.17 16.71
C PRO A 74 33.14 6.04 15.96
N VAL A 75 32.21 5.38 16.65
CA VAL A 75 31.44 4.24 16.12
C VAL A 75 30.04 4.70 15.70
N LEU A 76 29.61 4.29 14.50
CA LEU A 76 28.23 4.32 14.08
C LEU A 76 27.63 2.92 14.20
N ARG A 77 26.60 2.76 15.03
CA ARG A 77 25.85 1.52 15.17
C ARG A 77 24.62 1.57 14.26
N VAL A 78 24.57 0.63 13.32
CA VAL A 78 23.48 0.50 12.35
C VAL A 78 22.60 -0.67 12.76
N GLU A 79 21.30 -0.45 12.79
CA GLU A 79 20.30 -1.49 13.02
C GLU A 79 19.10 -1.31 12.10
N ASP A 80 18.31 -2.38 11.94
CA ASP A 80 17.03 -2.30 11.26
C ASP A 80 16.07 -1.36 12.02
N ALA A 81 15.33 -0.54 11.29
CA ALA A 81 14.27 0.27 11.89
C ALA A 81 13.12 -0.61 12.42
N PHE A 82 12.32 -0.05 13.33
CA PHE A 82 11.21 -0.78 13.96
C PHE A 82 10.12 -1.21 12.95
N LEU A 83 9.94 -0.50 11.84
CA LEU A 83 9.12 -0.92 10.71
C LEU A 83 10.04 -1.41 9.58
N ARG A 84 10.15 -2.71 9.34
CA ARG A 84 11.24 -3.24 8.51
C ARG A 84 10.82 -3.62 7.10
N SER A 85 9.94 -4.61 6.96
CA SER A 85 9.68 -5.29 5.68
C SER A 85 8.47 -6.23 5.78
N VAL A 86 8.15 -6.94 4.69
CA VAL A 86 7.07 -7.95 4.72
C VAL A 86 7.58 -9.21 5.44
N GLN A 87 8.66 -9.80 4.96
CA GLN A 87 9.28 -10.97 5.56
C GLN A 87 10.50 -10.59 6.41
N PRO A 88 10.94 -11.45 7.34
CA PRO A 88 12.21 -11.31 8.04
C PRO A 88 13.42 -11.09 7.12
N GLY A 89 14.45 -10.39 7.61
CA GLY A 89 15.65 -10.11 6.83
C GLY A 89 16.40 -11.34 6.37
N ARG A 90 16.28 -12.46 7.11
CA ARG A 90 16.86 -13.75 6.75
C ARG A 90 16.17 -14.40 5.55
N ASP A 91 14.95 -13.99 5.24
CA ASP A 91 14.21 -14.44 4.06
C ASP A 91 14.51 -13.56 2.82
N GLY A 92 15.43 -12.60 2.95
CA GLY A 92 15.96 -11.80 1.83
C GLY A 92 15.31 -10.43 1.66
N ASP A 93 14.27 -10.13 2.44
CA ASP A 93 13.55 -8.87 2.37
C ASP A 93 14.40 -7.68 2.86
N PRO A 94 14.61 -6.65 2.03
CA PRO A 94 15.46 -5.50 2.37
C PRO A 94 14.71 -4.50 3.28
N PRO A 95 15.41 -3.82 4.22
CA PRO A 95 14.76 -2.93 5.17
C PRO A 95 14.24 -1.63 4.54
N LEU A 96 13.14 -1.09 5.07
CA LEU A 96 12.58 0.21 4.68
C LEU A 96 13.10 1.40 5.51
N GLY A 97 13.91 1.14 6.52
CA GLY A 97 14.59 2.17 7.29
C GLY A 97 15.71 1.60 8.16
N LEU A 98 16.58 2.48 8.63
CA LEU A 98 17.68 2.14 9.53
C LEU A 98 17.71 3.06 10.75
N HIS A 99 18.13 2.52 11.88
CA HIS A 99 18.61 3.29 13.01
C HIS A 99 20.12 3.52 12.83
N LEU A 100 20.56 4.77 13.01
CA LEU A 100 21.95 5.20 12.82
C LEU A 100 22.44 5.87 14.11
N ASP A 101 22.82 5.06 15.09
CA ASP A 101 23.20 5.49 16.44
C ASP A 101 24.68 5.89 16.51
N LYS A 102 24.95 7.06 17.08
CA LYS A 102 26.32 7.54 17.36
C LYS A 102 26.71 7.37 18.83
N SER A 103 25.75 7.42 19.75
CA SER A 103 26.03 7.36 21.20
C SER A 103 26.09 5.91 21.73
N GLY A 104 25.09 5.09 21.39
CA GLY A 104 24.93 3.72 21.88
C GLY A 104 23.75 3.06 21.18
N VAL A 105 23.61 1.74 21.17
CA VAL A 105 22.50 1.07 20.47
C VAL A 105 21.23 1.09 21.32
N HIS A 106 20.07 1.37 20.72
CA HIS A 106 18.79 1.55 21.43
C HIS A 106 18.40 0.45 22.44
N PHE A 107 18.78 -0.81 22.20
CA PHE A 107 18.43 -1.93 23.08
C PHE A 107 19.45 -2.19 24.20
N ASP A 108 20.59 -1.48 24.23
CA ASP A 108 21.61 -1.67 25.26
C ASP A 108 21.48 -0.60 26.36
N PRO A 109 21.09 -0.98 27.58
CA PRO A 109 20.96 -0.06 28.70
C PRO A 109 22.30 0.33 29.32
N ALA A 110 23.45 -0.22 28.91
CA ALA A 110 24.75 0.14 29.50
C ALA A 110 25.15 1.59 29.23
N SER A 111 24.68 2.18 28.13
CA SER A 111 24.96 3.57 27.76
C SER A 111 23.73 4.23 27.11
N PRO A 112 23.58 5.57 27.19
CA PRO A 112 22.52 6.25 26.46
C PRO A 112 22.67 6.08 24.94
N SER A 113 21.58 5.70 24.27
CA SER A 113 21.47 5.71 22.80
C SER A 113 20.98 7.06 22.29
N ASP A 114 21.09 7.34 20.99
CA ASP A 114 20.53 8.57 20.43
C ASP A 114 18.99 8.59 20.61
N LEU A 115 18.34 7.42 20.57
CA LEU A 115 16.92 7.31 20.92
C LEU A 115 16.63 7.69 22.37
N GLU A 116 17.43 7.21 23.33
CA GLU A 116 17.26 7.57 24.73
C GLU A 116 17.46 9.08 24.94
N LEU A 117 18.44 9.68 24.26
CA LEU A 117 18.66 11.13 24.28
C LEU A 117 17.46 11.89 23.71
N ILE A 118 16.90 11.47 22.58
CA ILE A 118 15.67 12.06 22.02
C ILE A 118 14.52 11.99 23.03
N LEU A 119 14.27 10.81 23.61
CA LEU A 119 13.16 10.61 24.54
C LEU A 119 13.36 11.35 25.87
N ARG A 120 14.60 11.57 26.30
CA ARG A 120 14.92 12.30 27.52
C ARG A 120 14.88 13.82 27.33
N ASP A 121 15.50 14.31 26.26
CA ASP A 121 15.88 15.72 26.13
C ASP A 121 15.02 16.53 25.15
N ASP A 122 14.41 15.90 24.14
CA ASP A 122 13.52 16.60 23.19
C ASP A 122 12.21 17.01 23.91
N PRO A 123 11.73 18.26 23.77
CA PRO A 123 10.48 18.70 24.41
C PRO A 123 9.26 17.81 24.08
N LEU A 124 9.19 17.26 22.86
CA LEU A 124 8.08 16.43 22.38
C LEU A 124 6.68 17.02 22.68
N ASP A 125 6.54 18.34 22.53
CA ASP A 125 5.32 19.11 22.80
C ASP A 125 4.74 19.79 21.55
N ASP A 126 5.41 19.68 20.39
CA ASP A 126 4.92 20.15 19.11
C ASP A 126 3.62 19.42 18.70
N THR A 127 2.54 20.18 18.57
CA THR A 127 1.21 19.63 18.28
C THR A 127 1.15 18.96 16.91
N ALA A 128 1.87 19.46 15.90
CA ALA A 128 1.88 18.86 14.57
C ALA A 128 2.63 17.52 14.58
N LEU A 129 3.75 17.41 15.30
CA LEU A 129 4.48 16.16 15.50
C LEU A 129 3.62 15.12 16.24
N LEU A 130 2.94 15.53 17.32
CA LEU A 130 2.09 14.62 18.09
C LEU A 130 0.84 14.19 17.32
N ASN A 131 0.27 15.05 16.47
CA ASN A 131 -0.81 14.64 15.56
C ASN A 131 -0.30 13.64 14.53
N ARG A 132 0.85 13.89 13.89
CA ARG A 132 1.49 12.92 12.98
C ARG A 132 1.74 11.58 13.66
N ALA A 133 2.15 11.57 14.93
CA ALA A 133 2.36 10.34 15.69
C ALA A 133 1.05 9.56 15.88
N ARG A 134 -0.03 10.23 16.30
CA ARG A 134 -1.36 9.59 16.44
C ARG A 134 -1.90 9.07 15.11
N ASP A 135 -1.75 9.85 14.05
CA ASP A 135 -2.17 9.49 12.70
C ASP A 135 -1.42 8.26 12.19
N CYS A 136 -0.08 8.23 12.34
CA CYS A 136 0.73 7.06 11.98
C CYS A 136 0.36 5.83 12.81
N MET A 137 0.13 5.97 14.12
CA MET A 137 -0.33 4.86 14.97
C MET A 137 -1.67 4.29 14.48
N GLY A 138 -2.62 5.16 14.13
CA GLY A 138 -3.92 4.77 13.58
C GLY A 138 -3.81 4.06 12.23
N GLU A 139 -2.94 4.52 11.33
CA GLU A 139 -2.71 3.87 10.05
C GLU A 139 -2.01 2.50 10.21
N LEU A 140 -1.02 2.38 11.10
CA LEU A 140 -0.40 1.08 11.40
C LEU A 140 -1.44 0.07 11.91
N GLN A 141 -2.38 0.50 12.76
CA GLN A 141 -3.48 -0.32 13.23
C GLN A 141 -4.42 -0.72 12.08
N ARG A 142 -4.93 0.26 11.33
CA ARG A 142 -5.87 0.05 10.22
C ARG A 142 -5.31 -0.88 9.14
N LEU A 143 -4.02 -0.78 8.86
CA LEU A 143 -3.33 -1.56 7.81
C LEU A 143 -2.76 -2.88 8.34
N HIS A 144 -2.91 -3.16 9.64
CA HIS A 144 -2.32 -4.29 10.33
C HIS A 144 -0.82 -4.40 10.07
N LEU A 145 -0.07 -3.33 10.33
CA LEU A 145 1.38 -3.28 10.12
C LEU A 145 2.16 -3.45 11.42
N SER A 146 3.27 -4.19 11.36
CA SER A 146 4.25 -4.44 12.44
C SER A 146 5.66 -4.51 11.82
N LYS A 147 6.70 -4.86 12.59
CA LYS A 147 8.07 -5.03 12.08
C LYS A 147 8.14 -5.92 10.84
N TYR A 148 7.42 -7.04 10.90
CA TYR A 148 7.26 -8.03 9.83
C TYR A 148 5.77 -8.24 9.58
N ASN A 149 5.39 -8.42 8.32
CA ASN A 149 4.01 -8.33 7.84
C ASN A 149 3.56 -9.53 7.00
N ALA A 150 4.33 -10.62 7.05
CA ALA A 150 4.06 -11.89 6.39
C ALA A 150 3.00 -12.72 7.16
N PHE A 151 1.80 -12.16 7.30
CA PHE A 151 0.63 -12.79 7.90
C PHE A 151 -0.65 -12.32 7.21
N ASP A 152 -1.71 -13.12 7.29
CA ASP A 152 -3.04 -12.72 6.86
C ASP A 152 -3.75 -11.94 7.98
N ALA A 153 -4.20 -10.73 7.67
CA ALA A 153 -4.92 -9.86 8.59
C ALA A 153 -6.29 -10.43 8.99
N ALA A 154 -6.87 -11.32 8.16
CA ALA A 154 -8.14 -11.99 8.44
C ALA A 154 -7.98 -13.28 9.28
N THR A 155 -6.75 -13.65 9.66
CA THR A 155 -6.52 -14.80 10.54
C THR A 155 -7.27 -14.61 11.86
N PRO A 156 -8.18 -15.53 12.25
CA PRO A 156 -8.97 -15.38 13.47
C PRO A 156 -8.09 -15.27 14.71
N ALA A 157 -8.41 -14.30 15.56
CA ALA A 157 -7.81 -14.21 16.89
C ALA A 157 -8.35 -15.31 17.80
N PRO A 158 -7.57 -15.76 18.81
CA PRO A 158 -8.09 -16.59 19.88
C PRO A 158 -9.25 -15.88 20.61
N ASP A 159 -10.18 -16.65 21.18
CA ASP A 159 -11.24 -16.07 22.03
C ASP A 159 -10.62 -15.16 23.09
N PRO A 160 -11.17 -13.96 23.35
CA PRO A 160 -10.55 -12.98 24.25
C PRO A 160 -10.44 -13.48 25.70
N GLY A 161 -9.63 -12.79 26.51
CA GLY A 161 -9.43 -13.11 27.93
C GLY A 161 -8.15 -13.91 28.22
N TYR A 162 -7.13 -13.82 27.36
CA TYR A 162 -5.83 -14.48 27.54
C TYR A 162 -4.72 -13.49 27.87
N VAL A 163 -3.64 -14.00 28.45
CA VAL A 163 -2.37 -13.29 28.66
C VAL A 163 -1.41 -13.67 27.54
N VAL A 164 -0.70 -12.67 27.00
CA VAL A 164 0.36 -12.92 26.00
C VAL A 164 1.71 -12.86 26.68
N VAL A 165 2.48 -13.94 26.58
CA VAL A 165 3.89 -14.00 26.99
C VAL A 165 4.73 -14.00 25.72
N ILE A 166 5.52 -12.96 25.50
CA ILE A 166 6.28 -12.79 24.25
C ILE A 166 7.61 -13.54 24.34
N ASP A 167 7.81 -14.52 23.47
CA ASP A 167 9.08 -15.21 23.29
C ASP A 167 10.04 -14.40 22.37
N GLN A 168 11.34 -14.72 22.43
CA GLN A 168 12.38 -14.14 21.58
C GLN A 168 13.34 -15.23 21.08
N THR A 169 14.10 -14.93 20.02
CA THR A 169 15.10 -15.88 19.53
C THR A 169 16.25 -16.02 20.52
N ARG A 170 16.74 -17.24 20.75
CA ARG A 170 17.93 -17.47 21.57
C ARG A 170 19.14 -16.69 21.05
N GLY A 171 19.85 -16.06 21.97
CA GLY A 171 21.02 -15.24 21.66
C GLY A 171 20.68 -13.90 21.00
N ASP A 172 19.44 -13.45 21.10
CA ASP A 172 19.06 -12.07 20.78
C ASP A 172 19.94 -11.08 21.58
N ALA A 173 20.54 -10.12 20.87
CA ALA A 173 21.42 -9.14 21.46
C ALA A 173 20.71 -8.27 22.50
N SER A 174 19.41 -7.98 22.30
CA SER A 174 18.61 -7.17 23.25
C SER A 174 18.39 -7.89 24.59
N VAL A 175 18.27 -9.22 24.56
CA VAL A 175 18.14 -10.04 25.77
C VAL A 175 19.45 -10.01 26.55
N LYS A 176 20.57 -10.27 25.86
CA LYS A 176 21.89 -10.23 26.47
C LYS A 176 22.22 -8.86 27.05
N ALA A 177 21.93 -7.79 26.32
CA ALA A 177 22.19 -6.42 26.75
C ALA A 177 21.34 -6.02 27.98
N SER A 178 20.14 -6.60 28.11
CA SER A 178 19.29 -6.44 29.31
C SER A 178 19.79 -7.22 30.54
N GLY A 179 20.91 -7.94 30.44
CA GLY A 179 21.36 -8.87 31.49
C GLY A 179 20.36 -10.00 31.75
N ALA A 180 19.55 -10.36 30.74
CA ALA A 180 18.54 -11.40 30.83
C ALA A 180 19.04 -12.71 30.22
N ASP A 181 18.45 -13.81 30.66
CA ASP A 181 18.81 -15.18 30.31
C ASP A 181 17.57 -16.10 30.34
N LEU A 182 17.79 -17.41 30.18
CA LEU A 182 16.70 -18.39 30.23
C LEU A 182 15.90 -18.35 31.54
N ASN A 183 16.56 -18.08 32.67
CA ASN A 183 15.86 -17.99 33.96
C ASN A 183 14.94 -16.78 34.01
N THR A 184 15.32 -15.66 33.37
CA THR A 184 14.46 -14.48 33.23
C THR A 184 13.17 -14.80 32.47
N PHE A 185 13.23 -15.61 31.40
CA PHE A 185 12.04 -16.05 30.66
C PHE A 185 11.15 -16.98 31.50
N ARG A 186 11.74 -17.91 32.25
CA ARG A 186 11.01 -18.80 33.18
C ARG A 186 10.33 -18.02 34.29
N GLU A 187 11.03 -17.05 34.87
CA GLU A 187 10.50 -16.14 35.89
C GLU A 187 9.32 -15.33 35.32
N MET A 188 9.47 -14.76 34.13
CA MET A 188 8.39 -14.05 33.44
C MET A 188 7.14 -14.91 33.25
N LEU A 189 7.29 -16.16 32.81
CA LEU A 189 6.18 -17.10 32.66
C LEU A 189 5.55 -17.49 34.01
N TYR A 190 6.37 -17.61 35.06
CA TYR A 190 5.88 -17.87 36.41
C TYR A 190 5.01 -16.72 36.93
N TYR A 191 5.48 -15.48 36.85
CA TYR A 191 4.71 -14.30 37.27
C TYR A 191 3.43 -14.13 36.45
N ALA A 192 3.47 -14.38 35.13
CA ALA A 192 2.27 -14.35 34.30
C ALA A 192 1.19 -15.34 34.79
N GLN A 193 1.58 -16.52 35.27
CA GLN A 193 0.67 -17.51 35.86
C GLN A 193 0.14 -17.08 37.23
N GLU A 194 1.02 -16.55 38.08
CA GLU A 194 0.66 -16.14 39.44
C GLU A 194 -0.28 -14.92 39.44
N GLU A 195 0.03 -13.92 38.62
CA GLU A 195 -0.72 -12.66 38.53
C GLU A 195 -2.06 -12.84 37.78
N HIS A 196 -2.19 -13.88 36.96
CA HIS A 196 -3.39 -14.18 36.18
C HIS A 196 -3.83 -15.66 36.31
N PRO A 197 -4.19 -16.14 37.52
CA PRO A 197 -4.38 -17.57 37.79
C PRO A 197 -5.57 -18.18 37.03
N GLY A 198 -6.53 -17.38 36.57
CA GLY A 198 -7.70 -17.82 35.81
C GLY A 198 -7.59 -17.67 34.29
N ALA A 199 -6.53 -17.02 33.78
CA ALA A 199 -6.39 -16.75 32.36
C ALA A 199 -5.67 -17.89 31.63
N ARG A 200 -5.96 -18.04 30.34
CA ARG A 200 -5.10 -18.80 29.42
C ARG A 200 -3.86 -17.97 29.11
N ILE A 201 -2.71 -18.61 28.99
CA ILE A 201 -1.45 -17.97 28.63
C ILE A 201 -1.04 -18.45 27.24
N LEU A 202 -0.88 -17.50 26.32
CA LEU A 202 -0.38 -17.74 24.99
C LEU A 202 1.08 -17.28 24.93
N ILE A 203 1.99 -18.23 24.77
CA ILE A 203 3.40 -17.95 24.52
C ILE A 203 3.54 -17.62 23.04
N LYS A 204 3.60 -16.33 22.69
CA LYS A 204 3.75 -15.89 21.31
C LYS A 204 5.17 -16.16 20.83
N THR A 205 5.34 -17.15 19.95
CA THR A 205 6.66 -17.49 19.40
C THR A 205 7.14 -16.45 18.39
N HIS A 206 8.47 -16.31 18.26
CA HIS A 206 9.06 -15.38 17.30
C HIS A 206 8.92 -15.90 15.86
N PRO A 207 8.63 -15.04 14.85
CA PRO A 207 8.51 -15.48 13.45
C PRO A 207 9.74 -16.23 12.91
N GLU A 208 10.96 -15.82 13.25
CA GLU A 208 12.18 -16.58 12.91
C GLU A 208 12.20 -18.00 13.51
N THR A 209 11.58 -18.21 14.68
CA THR A 209 11.50 -19.52 15.31
C THR A 209 10.48 -20.40 14.62
N ALA A 210 9.29 -19.86 14.32
CA ALA A 210 8.29 -20.57 13.53
C ALA A 210 8.81 -20.97 12.14
N ALA A 211 9.67 -20.13 11.53
CA ALA A 211 10.32 -20.42 10.25
C ALA A 211 11.56 -21.34 10.36
N GLY A 212 11.93 -21.82 11.56
CA GLY A 212 13.05 -22.72 11.78
C GLY A 212 14.44 -22.08 11.70
N HIS A 213 14.54 -20.75 11.65
CA HIS A 213 15.82 -20.03 11.56
C HIS A 213 16.59 -20.05 12.89
N ARG A 214 15.90 -19.91 14.03
CA ARG A 214 16.49 -19.96 15.39
C ARG A 214 15.50 -20.45 16.44
N GLY A 215 15.95 -21.27 17.40
CA GLY A 215 15.12 -21.68 18.53
C GLY A 215 14.72 -20.51 19.45
N GLY A 216 13.54 -20.60 20.06
CA GLY A 216 13.03 -19.68 21.07
C GLY A 216 13.53 -20.02 22.48
N TYR A 217 13.19 -19.19 23.48
CA TYR A 217 13.49 -19.49 24.88
C TYR A 217 12.53 -20.54 25.45
N PHE A 218 11.29 -20.56 24.96
CA PHE A 218 10.28 -21.54 25.34
C PHE A 218 10.21 -22.73 24.37
N SER A 219 9.78 -23.88 24.87
CA SER A 219 9.50 -25.10 24.11
C SER A 219 8.14 -25.69 24.49
N ALA A 220 7.78 -26.82 23.89
CA ALA A 220 6.60 -27.59 24.28
C ALA A 220 6.66 -28.07 25.75
N ASP A 221 7.84 -28.12 26.36
CA ASP A 221 8.02 -28.53 27.75
C ASP A 221 7.52 -27.46 28.75
N ASP A 222 7.36 -26.22 28.29
CA ASP A 222 6.82 -25.12 29.09
C ASP A 222 5.27 -25.04 29.02
N CYS A 223 4.65 -25.88 28.19
CA CYS A 223 3.19 -25.93 28.03
C CYS A 223 2.50 -26.70 29.17
N THR A 224 1.27 -26.30 29.48
CA THR A 224 0.36 -26.96 30.43
C THR A 224 -1.07 -26.88 29.89
N ASP A 225 -2.07 -27.35 30.65
CA ASP A 225 -3.49 -27.20 30.28
C ASP A 225 -3.92 -25.73 30.06
N ARG A 226 -3.18 -24.76 30.63
CA ARG A 226 -3.47 -23.33 30.53
C ARG A 226 -2.42 -22.54 29.75
N VAL A 227 -1.26 -23.13 29.48
CA VAL A 227 -0.14 -22.47 28.80
C VAL A 227 0.10 -23.18 27.48
N SER A 228 0.02 -22.45 26.37
CA SER A 228 0.28 -23.00 25.04
C SER A 228 1.23 -22.14 24.22
N LEU A 229 2.06 -22.79 23.40
CA LEU A 229 2.78 -22.11 22.34
C LEU A 229 1.79 -21.62 21.28
N PHE A 230 1.97 -20.38 20.85
CA PHE A 230 1.17 -19.73 19.82
C PHE A 230 2.07 -19.25 18.67
N ASP A 231 2.18 -20.09 17.65
CA ASP A 231 3.00 -19.90 16.45
C ASP A 231 2.22 -19.46 15.21
N THR A 232 0.90 -19.34 15.34
CA THR A 232 0.03 -18.86 14.26
C THR A 232 0.51 -17.48 13.76
N PRO A 233 0.73 -17.31 12.45
CA PRO A 233 1.11 -16.03 11.86
C PRO A 233 -0.13 -15.13 11.79
N ILE A 234 -0.42 -14.46 12.91
CA ILE A 234 -1.52 -13.51 13.06
C ILE A 234 -1.01 -12.06 13.11
N SER A 235 -1.88 -11.12 12.76
CA SER A 235 -1.68 -9.70 13.06
C SER A 235 -1.46 -9.45 14.56
N PRO A 236 -0.36 -8.80 14.98
CA PRO A 236 -0.17 -8.39 16.37
C PRO A 236 -1.32 -7.54 16.92
N TRP A 237 -1.93 -6.70 16.07
CA TRP A 237 -3.11 -5.91 16.44
C TRP A 237 -4.30 -6.76 16.89
N ALA A 238 -4.60 -7.85 16.17
CA ALA A 238 -5.70 -8.75 16.50
C ALA A 238 -5.37 -9.61 17.73
N LEU A 239 -4.10 -10.00 17.89
CA LEU A 239 -3.62 -10.72 19.06
C LEU A 239 -3.74 -9.89 20.35
N PHE A 240 -3.40 -8.60 20.30
CA PHE A 240 -3.43 -7.76 21.49
C PHE A 240 -4.82 -7.23 21.83
N GLU A 241 -5.76 -7.18 20.88
CA GLU A 241 -7.14 -6.79 21.15
C GLU A 241 -7.84 -7.75 22.11
N GLY A 242 -7.58 -9.06 22.01
CA GLY A 242 -8.14 -10.08 22.90
C GLY A 242 -7.34 -10.31 24.20
N ALA A 243 -6.17 -9.69 24.34
CA ALA A 243 -5.28 -9.90 25.47
C ALA A 243 -5.71 -9.07 26.69
N VAL A 244 -5.56 -9.62 27.90
CA VAL A 244 -5.78 -8.89 29.16
C VAL A 244 -4.48 -8.37 29.78
N ALA A 245 -3.35 -8.98 29.45
CA ALA A 245 -2.02 -8.55 29.85
C ALA A 245 -0.97 -9.04 28.86
N VAL A 246 0.17 -8.35 28.85
CA VAL A 246 1.32 -8.65 27.97
C VAL A 246 2.60 -8.67 28.80
N TYR A 247 3.35 -9.76 28.70
CA TYR A 247 4.63 -9.97 29.38
C TYR A 247 5.74 -10.07 28.34
N THR A 248 6.87 -9.40 28.59
CA THR A 248 8.02 -9.42 27.69
C THR A 248 9.34 -9.22 28.43
N VAL A 249 10.43 -9.74 27.87
CA VAL A 249 11.78 -9.43 28.33
C VAL A 249 12.26 -8.14 27.68
N SER A 250 12.58 -8.17 26.38
CA SER A 250 13.10 -7.00 25.66
C SER A 250 12.58 -6.90 24.22
N SER A 251 11.54 -7.66 23.87
CA SER A 251 11.03 -7.72 22.51
C SER A 251 10.47 -6.37 22.07
N GLN A 252 10.69 -5.99 20.82
CA GLN A 252 10.04 -4.83 20.21
C GLN A 252 8.51 -4.93 20.30
N MET A 253 7.95 -6.14 20.34
CA MET A 253 6.51 -6.33 20.42
C MET A 253 5.90 -5.78 21.73
N GLY A 254 6.69 -5.57 22.79
CA GLY A 254 6.23 -4.82 23.96
C GLY A 254 5.98 -3.33 23.68
N PHE A 255 6.78 -2.70 22.80
CA PHE A 255 6.49 -1.35 22.30
C PHE A 255 5.23 -1.32 21.43
N GLU A 256 4.97 -2.38 20.66
CA GLU A 256 3.73 -2.54 19.89
C GLU A 256 2.51 -2.69 20.82
N ALA A 257 2.64 -3.43 21.92
CA ALA A 257 1.60 -3.52 22.95
C ALA A 257 1.28 -2.15 23.57
N ILE A 258 2.30 -1.32 23.87
CA ILE A 258 2.10 0.06 24.36
C ILE A 258 1.28 0.90 23.38
N GLN A 259 1.58 0.81 22.08
CA GLN A 259 0.83 1.54 21.06
C GLN A 259 -0.66 1.16 21.10
N MET A 260 -0.96 -0.10 21.37
CA MET A 260 -2.31 -0.67 21.48
C MET A 260 -3.00 -0.39 22.81
N GLY A 261 -2.34 0.32 23.72
CA GLY A 261 -2.92 0.73 25.01
C GLY A 261 -2.66 -0.25 26.15
N HIS A 262 -1.90 -1.32 25.91
CA HIS A 262 -1.41 -2.16 26.99
C HIS A 262 -0.33 -1.46 27.79
N LYS A 263 -0.22 -1.83 29.07
CA LYS A 263 0.93 -1.51 29.92
C LYS A 263 1.71 -2.81 30.13
N PRO A 264 2.65 -3.17 29.24
CA PRO A 264 3.32 -4.46 29.31
C PRO A 264 4.17 -4.57 30.58
N VAL A 265 4.26 -5.79 31.12
CA VAL A 265 5.17 -6.15 32.20
C VAL A 265 6.53 -6.55 31.60
N VAL A 266 7.58 -5.81 31.97
CA VAL A 266 8.88 -5.86 31.31
C VAL A 266 9.96 -6.38 32.27
N PHE A 267 10.57 -7.52 31.91
CA PHE A 267 11.60 -8.21 32.70
C PHE A 267 13.04 -7.89 32.28
N GLY A 268 13.23 -7.27 31.11
CA GLY A 268 14.51 -6.75 30.62
C GLY A 268 14.57 -5.22 30.72
N GLN A 269 15.45 -4.61 29.90
CA GLN A 269 15.60 -3.15 29.83
C GLN A 269 15.55 -2.61 28.39
N PRO A 270 14.50 -2.91 27.61
CA PRO A 270 14.34 -2.42 26.24
C PRO A 270 14.21 -0.88 26.18
N PHE A 271 14.32 -0.31 24.99
CA PHE A 271 14.30 1.14 24.78
C PHE A 271 13.03 1.85 25.29
N TYR A 272 11.90 1.15 25.31
CA TYR A 272 10.59 1.70 25.67
C TYR A 272 10.25 1.60 27.17
N MET A 273 11.08 0.93 27.98
CA MET A 273 10.90 0.90 29.45
C MET A 273 11.38 2.19 30.11
N GLY A 274 10.84 2.52 31.29
CA GLY A 274 11.28 3.66 32.12
C GLY A 274 10.61 4.99 31.78
N TRP A 275 9.62 4.99 30.87
CA TRP A 275 8.91 6.20 30.45
C TRP A 275 7.49 6.31 31.02
N GLY A 276 7.13 5.45 31.98
CA GLY A 276 5.82 5.41 32.63
C GLY A 276 4.71 4.70 31.83
N LEU A 277 5.06 4.00 30.75
CA LEU A 277 4.13 3.29 29.86
C LEU A 277 4.20 1.76 29.99
N SER A 278 5.01 1.25 30.91
CA SER A 278 5.21 -0.18 31.20
C SER A 278 5.26 -0.42 32.71
N ASP A 279 5.11 -1.67 33.12
CA ASP A 279 5.45 -2.14 34.47
C ASP A 279 6.86 -2.75 34.44
N ASP A 280 7.85 -1.99 34.91
CA ASP A 280 9.27 -2.31 34.76
C ASP A 280 9.79 -3.09 35.97
N ARG A 281 10.10 -4.38 35.79
CA ARG A 281 10.64 -5.24 36.87
C ARG A 281 12.12 -4.99 37.16
N LYS A 282 12.82 -4.35 36.23
CA LYS A 282 14.23 -3.92 36.36
C LYS A 282 14.37 -2.45 35.94
N PRO A 283 13.86 -1.50 36.75
CA PRO A 283 13.86 -0.08 36.40
C PRO A 283 15.28 0.45 36.21
N LEU A 284 15.40 1.54 35.47
CA LEU A 284 16.67 2.14 35.08
C LEU A 284 16.70 3.60 35.55
N ASP A 285 17.52 3.88 36.57
CA ASP A 285 17.48 5.14 37.33
C ASP A 285 17.61 6.42 36.48
N ARG A 286 18.29 6.38 35.33
CA ARG A 286 18.45 7.56 34.47
C ARG A 286 17.22 7.90 33.62
N ARG A 287 16.21 7.02 33.55
CA ARG A 287 14.95 7.25 32.83
C ARG A 287 13.85 7.60 33.83
N GLN A 288 13.67 8.90 34.07
CA GLN A 288 12.71 9.42 35.07
C GLN A 288 11.54 10.21 34.43
N ARG A 289 11.62 10.51 33.13
CA ARG A 289 10.59 11.27 32.42
C ARG A 289 9.38 10.38 32.13
N LYS A 290 8.18 10.91 32.36
CA LYS A 290 6.93 10.26 31.92
C LYS A 290 6.54 10.76 30.53
N LEU A 291 6.31 9.84 29.60
CA LEU A 291 5.90 10.13 28.24
C LEU A 291 4.47 9.65 27.98
N THR A 292 3.77 10.33 27.08
CA THR A 292 2.57 9.79 26.46
C THR A 292 2.94 8.79 25.35
N ARG A 293 1.99 7.92 24.96
CA ARG A 293 2.17 6.99 23.82
C ARG A 293 2.60 7.72 22.54
N ALA A 294 1.98 8.87 22.27
CA ALA A 294 2.29 9.69 21.10
C ALA A 294 3.72 10.26 21.15
N GLN A 295 4.21 10.65 22.34
CA GLN A 295 5.58 11.15 22.51
C GLN A 295 6.62 10.04 22.33
N LEU A 296 6.40 8.87 22.96
CA LEU A 296 7.27 7.72 22.77
C LEU A 296 7.32 7.30 21.29
N PHE A 297 6.16 7.25 20.63
CA PHE A 297 6.07 6.95 19.21
C PHE A 297 6.77 8.00 18.35
N ALA A 298 6.57 9.30 18.61
CA ALA A 298 7.24 10.36 17.88
C ALA A 298 8.77 10.24 17.94
N GLY A 299 9.32 10.01 19.13
CA GLY A 299 10.75 9.77 19.30
C GLY A 299 11.23 8.52 18.55
N ALA A 300 10.57 7.38 18.77
CA ALA A 300 11.02 6.08 18.26
C ALA A 300 10.79 5.86 16.77
N MET A 301 9.70 6.40 16.19
CA MET A 301 9.26 6.08 14.83
C MET A 301 9.41 7.25 13.86
N ILE A 302 9.40 8.50 14.34
CA ILE A 302 9.46 9.69 13.47
C ILE A 302 10.85 10.33 13.49
N LEU A 303 11.38 10.62 14.68
CA LEU A 303 12.61 11.40 14.84
C LEU A 303 13.87 10.56 14.71
N TYR A 304 13.87 9.37 15.32
CA TYR A 304 15.04 8.51 15.43
C TYR A 304 15.43 7.78 14.12
N PRO A 305 14.50 7.13 13.39
CA PRO A 305 14.88 6.34 12.22
C PRO A 305 15.15 7.19 10.96
N LYS A 306 15.95 6.64 10.05
CA LYS A 306 16.06 7.10 8.66
C LYS A 306 15.25 6.18 7.76
N TRP A 307 14.11 6.67 7.29
CA TRP A 307 13.21 5.97 6.37
C TRP A 307 13.66 6.14 4.92
N TYR A 308 13.37 5.13 4.09
CA TYR A 308 13.78 5.07 2.70
C TYR A 308 12.63 4.74 1.76
N ASP A 309 12.48 5.55 0.71
CA ASP A 309 11.53 5.32 -0.37
C ASP A 309 12.23 4.58 -1.53
N PRO A 310 11.94 3.28 -1.73
CA PRO A 310 12.57 2.49 -2.77
C PRO A 310 12.15 2.90 -4.18
N HIS A 311 11.04 3.61 -4.35
CA HIS A 311 10.53 4.06 -5.65
C HIS A 311 11.23 5.34 -6.11
N ARG A 312 11.49 6.26 -5.19
CA ARG A 312 12.12 7.55 -5.49
C ARG A 312 13.61 7.60 -5.18
N ASP A 313 14.14 6.53 -4.60
CA ASP A 313 15.55 6.38 -4.22
C ASP A 313 16.06 7.57 -3.38
N ARG A 314 15.33 7.87 -2.31
CA ARG A 314 15.61 8.98 -1.38
C ARG A 314 15.20 8.63 0.05
N LEU A 315 15.74 9.37 1.02
CA LEU A 315 15.19 9.35 2.37
C LEU A 315 13.78 9.95 2.35
N CYS A 316 12.90 9.42 3.19
CA CYS A 316 11.50 9.82 3.24
C CYS A 316 10.99 9.96 4.68
N THR A 317 9.71 10.29 4.82
CA THR A 317 9.03 10.32 6.11
C THR A 317 8.46 8.94 6.46
N LEU A 318 8.08 8.75 7.73
CA LEU A 318 7.42 7.53 8.19
C LEU A 318 6.14 7.23 7.38
N GLU A 319 5.34 8.25 7.08
CA GLU A 319 4.10 8.12 6.31
C GLU A 319 4.34 7.46 4.94
N THR A 320 5.37 7.91 4.21
CA THR A 320 5.76 7.29 2.93
C THR A 320 6.23 5.84 3.10
N ALA A 321 6.95 5.53 4.19
CA ALA A 321 7.38 4.17 4.48
C ALA A 321 6.18 3.25 4.82
N ILE A 322 5.20 3.75 5.59
CA ILE A 322 3.94 3.06 5.89
C ILE A 322 3.18 2.76 4.60
N GLU A 323 2.96 3.75 3.75
CA GLU A 323 2.25 3.59 2.47
C GLU A 323 2.95 2.56 1.55
N THR A 324 4.29 2.62 1.51
CA THR A 324 5.10 1.67 0.73
C THR A 324 4.98 0.25 1.26
N LEU A 325 5.10 0.07 2.57
CA LEU A 325 5.00 -1.23 3.19
C LEU A 325 3.58 -1.80 3.10
N ALA A 326 2.56 -0.96 3.23
CA ALA A 326 1.17 -1.36 3.07
C ALA A 326 0.91 -1.96 1.68
N ALA A 327 1.44 -1.32 0.62
CA ALA A 327 1.32 -1.84 -0.74
C ALA A 327 2.03 -3.21 -0.91
N GLN A 328 3.22 -3.36 -0.33
CA GLN A 328 3.99 -4.61 -0.40
C GLN A 328 3.34 -5.73 0.43
N ALA A 329 2.90 -5.42 1.65
CA ALA A 329 2.24 -6.36 2.54
C ALA A 329 0.92 -6.85 1.94
N ARG A 330 0.10 -5.95 1.38
CA ARG A 330 -1.13 -6.33 0.66
C ARG A 330 -0.84 -7.27 -0.51
N ALA A 331 0.11 -6.91 -1.37
CA ALA A 331 0.47 -7.76 -2.51
C ALA A 331 0.96 -9.14 -2.06
N TRP A 332 1.78 -9.22 -1.01
CA TRP A 332 2.21 -10.50 -0.46
C TRP A 332 1.03 -11.31 0.11
N ARG A 333 0.16 -10.69 0.91
CA ARG A 333 -1.02 -11.34 1.51
C ARG A 333 -1.91 -11.99 0.45
N GLU A 334 -2.18 -11.27 -0.63
CA GLU A 334 -3.01 -11.77 -1.72
C GLU A 334 -2.29 -12.79 -2.61
N ASP A 335 -0.97 -12.66 -2.84
CA ASP A 335 -0.27 -13.40 -3.90
C ASP A 335 0.62 -14.56 -3.43
N HIS A 336 0.97 -14.65 -2.14
CA HIS A 336 2.02 -15.57 -1.67
C HIS A 336 1.70 -17.05 -1.90
N GLN A 337 0.42 -17.44 -1.86
CA GLN A 337 -0.03 -18.79 -2.20
C GLN A 337 0.04 -19.07 -3.71
N GLY A 338 0.16 -18.03 -4.52
CA GLY A 338 0.19 -18.07 -5.98
C GLY A 338 -1.18 -18.26 -6.61
N TRP A 339 -1.21 -18.11 -7.94
CA TRP A 339 -2.46 -18.02 -8.70
C TRP A 339 -2.56 -19.04 -9.82
N VAL A 340 -3.77 -19.54 -10.05
CA VAL A 340 -4.21 -20.06 -11.35
C VAL A 340 -5.05 -18.98 -12.03
N ALA A 341 -4.72 -18.63 -13.27
CA ALA A 341 -5.37 -17.55 -14.00
C ALA A 341 -5.98 -18.03 -15.32
N ALA A 342 -7.27 -17.72 -15.52
CA ALA A 342 -8.03 -18.01 -16.74
C ALA A 342 -8.44 -16.74 -17.49
N GLY A 343 -8.73 -16.85 -18.78
CA GLY A 343 -9.24 -15.73 -19.59
C GLY A 343 -8.22 -14.63 -19.86
N MET A 344 -6.94 -14.89 -19.58
CA MET A 344 -5.85 -13.93 -19.71
C MET A 344 -5.29 -13.94 -21.15
N ARG A 345 -5.50 -12.85 -21.88
CA ARG A 345 -4.90 -12.65 -23.22
C ARG A 345 -3.39 -12.90 -23.16
N LEU A 346 -2.84 -13.57 -24.17
CA LEU A 346 -1.44 -14.03 -24.19
C LEU A 346 -0.43 -12.89 -23.89
N TRP A 347 -0.65 -11.71 -24.46
CA TRP A 347 0.20 -10.54 -24.24
C TRP A 347 0.16 -9.99 -22.81
N LYS A 348 -0.95 -10.20 -22.07
CA LYS A 348 -1.10 -9.79 -20.66
C LYS A 348 -0.37 -10.74 -19.70
N ARG A 349 -0.04 -11.96 -20.12
CA ARG A 349 0.55 -12.97 -19.23
C ARG A 349 1.88 -12.53 -18.62
N ALA A 350 2.78 -11.91 -19.39
CA ALA A 350 4.06 -11.43 -18.87
C ALA A 350 3.92 -10.24 -17.89
N PRO A 351 3.12 -9.19 -18.19
CA PRO A 351 2.79 -8.16 -17.20
C PRO A 351 2.13 -8.73 -15.93
N LEU A 352 1.15 -9.63 -16.07
CA LEU A 352 0.48 -10.26 -14.92
C LEU A 352 1.47 -11.05 -14.07
N GLN A 353 2.40 -11.77 -14.69
CA GLN A 353 3.46 -12.50 -13.99
C GLN A 353 4.36 -11.58 -13.15
N LYS A 354 4.61 -10.34 -13.58
CA LYS A 354 5.33 -9.34 -12.77
C LYS A 354 4.50 -8.79 -11.62
N PHE A 355 3.19 -8.69 -11.83
CA PHE A 355 2.26 -8.08 -10.88
C PHE A 355 1.87 -9.04 -9.76
N PHE A 356 1.42 -10.26 -10.08
CA PHE A 356 0.91 -11.25 -9.12
C PHE A 356 1.84 -12.45 -8.90
N GLY A 357 2.91 -12.56 -9.70
CA GLY A 357 3.75 -13.76 -9.74
C GLY A 357 5.10 -13.61 -9.04
N GLN A 358 5.27 -12.60 -8.18
CA GLN A 358 6.54 -12.30 -7.51
C GLN A 358 6.91 -13.32 -6.45
N GLN A 359 5.93 -13.78 -5.68
CA GLN A 359 6.11 -14.75 -4.60
C GLN A 359 6.08 -16.18 -5.13
N ARG A 360 5.09 -16.49 -5.98
CA ARG A 360 4.94 -17.78 -6.64
C ARG A 360 4.43 -17.58 -8.06
N GLN A 361 5.03 -18.27 -9.03
CA GLN A 361 4.67 -18.07 -10.44
C GLN A 361 3.19 -18.36 -10.73
N ILE A 362 2.58 -17.58 -11.63
CA ILE A 362 1.18 -17.76 -12.04
C ILE A 362 1.09 -18.94 -13.01
N VAL A 363 0.08 -19.77 -12.84
CA VAL A 363 -0.26 -20.84 -13.79
C VAL A 363 -1.42 -20.37 -14.66
N PHE A 364 -1.24 -20.32 -15.97
CA PHE A 364 -2.33 -19.96 -16.89
C PHE A 364 -3.06 -21.21 -17.36
N GLN A 365 -4.36 -21.30 -17.07
CA GLN A 365 -5.23 -22.42 -17.46
C GLN A 365 -6.62 -21.88 -17.79
N ASP A 366 -7.01 -21.97 -19.05
CA ASP A 366 -8.26 -21.38 -19.55
C ASP A 366 -9.46 -22.34 -19.43
N ASP A 367 -9.24 -23.66 -19.35
CA ASP A 367 -10.32 -24.61 -19.08
C ASP A 367 -10.77 -24.53 -17.61
N PRO A 368 -12.05 -24.22 -17.31
CA PRO A 368 -12.49 -23.99 -15.94
C PRO A 368 -12.29 -25.19 -15.02
N ALA A 369 -12.66 -26.39 -15.46
CA ALA A 369 -12.57 -27.59 -14.65
C ALA A 369 -11.10 -27.92 -14.29
N ARG A 370 -10.18 -27.82 -15.26
CA ARG A 370 -8.74 -27.99 -15.02
C ARG A 370 -8.17 -26.87 -14.16
N ALA A 371 -8.63 -25.63 -14.32
CA ALA A 371 -8.15 -24.51 -13.52
C ALA A 371 -8.51 -24.70 -12.04
N VAL A 372 -9.77 -25.06 -11.74
CA VAL A 372 -10.24 -25.37 -10.39
C VAL A 372 -9.50 -26.56 -9.80
N ALA A 373 -9.39 -27.67 -10.54
CA ALA A 373 -8.66 -28.85 -10.09
C ALA A 373 -7.19 -28.54 -9.80
N ARG A 374 -6.56 -27.68 -10.61
CA ARG A 374 -5.17 -27.26 -10.41
C ARG A 374 -5.01 -26.33 -9.21
N ALA A 375 -5.92 -25.38 -9.03
CA ALA A 375 -5.92 -24.46 -7.90
C ALA A 375 -6.01 -25.22 -6.57
N ALA A 376 -6.95 -26.17 -6.47
CA ALA A 376 -7.11 -27.04 -5.31
C ALA A 376 -5.88 -27.94 -5.08
N LYS A 377 -5.36 -28.58 -6.13
CA LYS A 377 -4.19 -29.47 -6.02
C LYS A 377 -2.93 -28.76 -5.54
N ASP A 378 -2.68 -27.53 -6.02
CA ASP A 378 -1.44 -26.80 -5.75
C ASP A 378 -1.56 -25.83 -4.56
N GLY A 379 -2.74 -25.70 -3.94
CA GLY A 379 -3.03 -24.73 -2.88
C GLY A 379 -2.91 -23.29 -3.36
N ARG A 380 -3.51 -22.96 -4.51
CA ARG A 380 -3.43 -21.64 -5.16
C ARG A 380 -4.78 -20.95 -5.18
N GLY A 381 -4.76 -19.62 -5.19
CA GLY A 381 -5.95 -18.83 -5.52
C GLY A 381 -6.35 -19.01 -6.99
N TYR A 382 -7.62 -18.75 -7.29
CA TYR A 382 -8.16 -18.82 -8.65
C TYR A 382 -8.68 -17.46 -9.11
N MET A 383 -8.21 -16.98 -10.26
CA MET A 383 -8.62 -15.70 -10.83
C MET A 383 -8.97 -15.81 -12.34
N VAL A 384 -9.82 -14.90 -12.80
CA VAL A 384 -10.26 -14.79 -14.19
C VAL A 384 -10.33 -13.33 -14.62
N TRP A 385 -10.03 -13.02 -15.88
CA TRP A 385 -10.34 -11.69 -16.42
C TRP A 385 -11.85 -11.46 -16.39
N ALA A 386 -12.33 -10.35 -15.80
CA ALA A 386 -13.75 -10.19 -15.46
C ALA A 386 -14.68 -10.33 -16.69
N GLY A 387 -14.30 -9.76 -17.84
CA GLY A 387 -15.04 -9.93 -19.10
C GLY A 387 -15.08 -11.36 -19.69
N LYS A 388 -14.46 -12.33 -19.02
CA LYS A 388 -14.41 -13.77 -19.38
C LYS A 388 -14.81 -14.68 -18.21
N SER A 389 -15.52 -14.16 -17.20
CA SER A 389 -15.84 -14.93 -15.99
C SER A 389 -16.97 -15.96 -16.15
N GLN A 390 -17.66 -16.03 -17.29
CA GLN A 390 -18.74 -16.99 -17.50
C GLN A 390 -18.19 -18.44 -17.46
N GLY A 391 -18.77 -19.29 -16.62
CA GLY A 391 -18.31 -20.67 -16.40
C GLY A 391 -17.08 -20.80 -15.50
N HIS A 392 -16.70 -19.72 -14.80
CA HIS A 392 -15.58 -19.67 -13.86
C HIS A 392 -16.06 -19.30 -12.45
N GLU A 393 -17.09 -19.98 -11.96
CA GLU A 393 -17.67 -19.75 -10.65
C GLU A 393 -16.62 -19.91 -9.53
N GLY A 394 -16.62 -19.01 -8.55
CA GLY A 394 -15.64 -18.99 -7.46
C GLY A 394 -14.26 -18.38 -7.81
N ALA A 395 -14.03 -17.98 -9.06
CA ALA A 395 -12.83 -17.21 -9.43
C ALA A 395 -12.96 -15.75 -9.02
N LEU A 396 -11.86 -15.17 -8.51
CA LEU A 396 -11.75 -13.72 -8.31
C LEU A 396 -11.66 -13.02 -9.67
N ARG A 397 -12.34 -11.88 -9.82
CA ARG A 397 -12.42 -11.14 -11.09
C ARG A 397 -11.34 -10.07 -11.15
N VAL A 398 -10.51 -10.15 -12.19
CA VAL A 398 -9.44 -9.19 -12.46
C VAL A 398 -9.82 -8.26 -13.59
N GLU A 399 -9.59 -6.96 -13.41
CA GLU A 399 -9.80 -5.94 -14.44
C GLU A 399 -8.74 -4.84 -14.33
N ASP A 400 -8.64 -3.98 -15.35
CA ASP A 400 -7.79 -2.80 -15.30
C ASP A 400 -8.26 -1.81 -14.23
N GLY A 401 -7.33 -1.21 -13.47
CA GLY A 401 -7.64 -0.18 -12.49
C GLY A 401 -7.96 1.19 -13.10
N PHE A 402 -8.29 2.16 -12.24
CA PHE A 402 -8.76 3.49 -12.67
C PHE A 402 -7.64 4.43 -13.13
N LEU A 403 -6.40 4.24 -12.67
CA LEU A 403 -5.20 4.93 -13.17
C LEU A 403 -4.33 3.91 -13.91
N ARG A 404 -4.65 3.69 -15.19
CA ARG A 404 -4.19 2.50 -15.90
C ARG A 404 -2.83 2.68 -16.57
N SER A 405 -2.68 3.70 -17.42
CA SER A 405 -1.50 3.84 -18.30
C SER A 405 -1.41 5.23 -18.94
N ARG A 406 -0.29 5.49 -19.63
CA ARG A 406 -0.14 6.57 -20.63
C ARG A 406 -0.20 5.94 -22.04
N GLY A 407 -1.38 5.92 -22.64
CA GLY A 407 -1.73 5.15 -23.84
C GLY A 407 -2.84 4.13 -23.58
N LEU A 408 -3.45 3.61 -24.65
CA LEU A 408 -4.61 2.72 -24.57
C LEU A 408 -4.21 1.26 -24.33
N GLY A 409 -5.14 0.46 -23.80
CA GLY A 409 -4.98 -0.99 -23.71
C GLY A 409 -4.90 -1.68 -25.09
N ALA A 410 -5.50 -1.07 -26.10
CA ALA A 410 -5.40 -1.49 -27.50
C ALA A 410 -3.95 -1.40 -28.03
N ASP A 411 -3.14 -0.51 -27.49
CA ASP A 411 -1.72 -0.36 -27.83
C ASP A 411 -0.80 -1.37 -27.09
N LEU A 412 -1.39 -2.33 -26.37
CA LEU A 412 -0.70 -3.37 -25.59
C LEU A 412 0.27 -2.80 -24.54
N ILE A 413 -0.13 -1.70 -23.91
CA ILE A 413 0.61 -1.08 -22.80
C ILE A 413 0.25 -1.79 -21.50
N ALA A 414 1.29 -2.18 -20.76
CA ALA A 414 1.15 -2.86 -19.48
C ALA A 414 0.40 -1.96 -18.46
N PRO A 415 -0.57 -2.51 -17.73
CA PRO A 415 -1.30 -1.74 -16.73
C PRO A 415 -0.39 -1.43 -15.53
N LEU A 416 -0.46 -0.20 -15.03
CA LEU A 416 0.15 0.21 -13.77
C LEU A 416 -0.75 -0.10 -12.56
N SER A 417 -2.03 -0.36 -12.82
CA SER A 417 -3.04 -0.63 -11.81
C SER A 417 -3.99 -1.73 -12.28
N LEU A 418 -4.29 -2.65 -11.37
CA LEU A 418 -5.24 -3.75 -11.56
C LEU A 418 -6.13 -3.84 -10.33
N VAL A 419 -7.37 -4.29 -10.54
CA VAL A 419 -8.30 -4.63 -9.46
C VAL A 419 -8.45 -6.14 -9.39
N VAL A 420 -8.69 -6.65 -8.19
CA VAL A 420 -9.04 -8.05 -7.94
C VAL A 420 -10.27 -8.03 -7.04
N ASP A 421 -11.39 -8.52 -7.55
CA ASP A 421 -12.69 -8.45 -6.88
C ASP A 421 -13.19 -9.87 -6.55
N ASP A 422 -13.41 -10.12 -5.27
CA ASP A 422 -13.82 -11.41 -4.71
C ASP A 422 -15.34 -11.54 -4.54
N LEU A 423 -16.11 -10.48 -4.81
CA LEU A 423 -17.57 -10.50 -4.74
C LEU A 423 -18.20 -10.43 -6.14
N GLY A 424 -17.77 -9.46 -6.94
CA GLY A 424 -18.38 -9.06 -8.19
C GLY A 424 -17.37 -8.40 -9.11
N ILE A 425 -17.73 -7.26 -9.70
CA ILE A 425 -16.80 -6.35 -10.37
C ILE A 425 -17.41 -4.94 -10.40
N TYR A 426 -16.58 -3.90 -10.29
CA TYR A 426 -17.05 -2.51 -10.08
C TYR A 426 -18.08 -1.99 -11.10
N TYR A 427 -18.03 -2.44 -12.35
CA TYR A 427 -18.92 -1.95 -13.40
C TYR A 427 -20.26 -2.68 -13.49
N ASP A 428 -20.47 -3.75 -12.71
CA ASP A 428 -21.67 -4.57 -12.76
C ASP A 428 -22.59 -4.23 -11.57
N PRO A 429 -23.66 -3.44 -11.77
CA PRO A 429 -24.60 -3.13 -10.71
C PRO A 429 -25.64 -4.23 -10.47
N THR A 430 -25.60 -5.36 -11.18
CA THR A 430 -26.57 -6.45 -10.99
C THR A 430 -26.27 -7.32 -9.77
N ALA A 431 -25.04 -7.29 -9.28
CA ALA A 431 -24.58 -8.04 -8.11
C ALA A 431 -23.67 -7.18 -7.21
N PRO A 432 -23.51 -7.52 -5.91
CA PRO A 432 -22.54 -6.86 -5.04
C PRO A 432 -21.12 -6.92 -5.58
N SER A 433 -20.32 -5.88 -5.37
CA SER A 433 -18.88 -5.87 -5.66
C SER A 433 -18.06 -5.50 -4.43
N ARG A 434 -16.78 -5.88 -4.41
CA ARG A 434 -15.85 -5.46 -3.34
C ARG A 434 -15.74 -3.94 -3.28
N LEU A 435 -15.82 -3.23 -4.41
CA LEU A 435 -15.82 -1.77 -4.42
C LEU A 435 -17.07 -1.20 -3.73
N GLU A 436 -18.26 -1.74 -3.97
CA GLU A 436 -19.48 -1.28 -3.27
C GLU A 436 -19.37 -1.47 -1.74
N ALA A 437 -18.78 -2.59 -1.30
CA ALA A 437 -18.52 -2.82 0.12
C ALA A 437 -17.53 -1.79 0.70
N LEU A 438 -16.46 -1.46 -0.02
CA LEU A 438 -15.47 -0.45 0.38
C LEU A 438 -16.08 0.96 0.43
N ILE A 439 -16.93 1.32 -0.53
CA ILE A 439 -17.62 2.62 -0.53
C ILE A 439 -18.58 2.71 0.65
N ASN A 440 -19.35 1.66 0.94
CA ASN A 440 -20.24 1.63 2.11
C ASN A 440 -19.47 1.82 3.43
N ALA A 441 -18.27 1.24 3.55
CA ALA A 441 -17.42 1.38 4.74
C ALA A 441 -16.64 2.71 4.80
N SER A 442 -16.65 3.52 3.73
CA SER A 442 -15.80 4.70 3.62
C SER A 442 -16.30 5.92 4.41
N THR A 443 -17.55 5.92 4.91
CA THR A 443 -18.10 7.09 5.62
C THR A 443 -17.36 7.41 6.92
N ASP A 444 -16.78 6.40 7.56
CA ASP A 444 -16.04 6.51 8.83
C ASP A 444 -14.52 6.62 8.62
N LEU A 445 -14.09 7.08 7.43
CA LEU A 445 -12.67 7.25 7.10
C LEU A 445 -11.95 8.16 8.11
N PRO A 446 -10.82 7.69 8.70
CA PRO A 446 -10.01 8.51 9.59
C PRO A 446 -9.51 9.80 8.91
N ALA A 447 -9.30 10.86 9.70
CA ALA A 447 -8.86 12.16 9.20
C ALA A 447 -7.58 12.08 8.36
N VAL A 448 -6.60 11.26 8.76
CA VAL A 448 -5.36 11.05 8.01
C VAL A 448 -5.60 10.44 6.62
N ALA A 449 -6.49 9.44 6.52
CA ALA A 449 -6.85 8.81 5.26
C ALA A 449 -7.60 9.77 4.33
N ARG A 450 -8.46 10.64 4.91
CA ARG A 450 -9.12 11.74 4.17
C ARG A 450 -8.12 12.74 3.63
N VAL A 451 -7.16 13.20 4.44
CA VAL A 451 -6.10 14.12 4.01
C VAL A 451 -5.27 13.52 2.87
N ARG A 452 -4.96 12.21 2.94
CA ARG A 452 -4.27 11.50 1.85
C ARG A 452 -5.11 11.51 0.57
N ALA A 453 -6.40 11.19 0.65
CA ALA A 453 -7.31 11.20 -0.49
C ALA A 453 -7.44 12.62 -1.09
N ASP A 454 -7.61 13.67 -0.30
CA ASP A 454 -7.69 15.05 -0.78
C ASP A 454 -6.40 15.48 -1.51
N ARG A 455 -5.24 15.13 -0.96
CA ARG A 455 -3.94 15.37 -1.63
C ARG A 455 -3.84 14.62 -2.95
N LEU A 456 -4.36 13.39 -3.01
CA LEU A 456 -4.39 12.60 -4.23
C LEU A 456 -5.30 13.24 -5.28
N ILE A 457 -6.52 13.67 -4.91
CA ILE A 457 -7.44 14.40 -5.79
C ILE A 457 -6.78 15.67 -6.33
N ALA A 458 -6.17 16.47 -5.46
CA ALA A 458 -5.45 17.67 -5.85
C ALA A 458 -4.32 17.37 -6.83
N ARG A 459 -3.51 16.33 -6.59
CA ARG A 459 -2.44 15.94 -7.51
C ARG A 459 -2.97 15.44 -8.85
N LEU A 460 -4.03 14.64 -8.88
CA LEU A 460 -4.63 14.14 -10.12
C LEU A 460 -5.17 15.28 -10.99
N THR A 461 -5.88 16.22 -10.36
CA THR A 461 -6.48 17.38 -11.04
C THR A 461 -5.42 18.36 -11.53
N GLN A 462 -4.44 18.73 -10.68
CA GLN A 462 -3.34 19.62 -11.06
C GLN A 462 -2.47 19.07 -12.20
N ASN A 463 -2.20 17.76 -12.20
CA ASN A 463 -1.41 17.11 -13.26
C ASN A 463 -2.26 16.70 -14.48
N ARG A 464 -3.54 17.08 -14.53
CA ARG A 464 -4.47 16.78 -15.63
C ARG A 464 -4.54 15.29 -15.98
N LEU A 465 -4.42 14.41 -14.99
CA LEU A 465 -4.37 12.97 -15.22
C LEU A 465 -5.76 12.37 -15.44
N THR A 466 -5.82 11.34 -16.28
CA THR A 466 -7.00 10.53 -16.65
C THR A 466 -6.66 9.05 -16.57
N LYS A 467 -7.63 8.17 -16.86
CA LYS A 467 -7.36 6.72 -16.99
C LYS A 467 -6.26 6.38 -18.01
N TYR A 468 -6.18 7.10 -19.13
CA TYR A 468 -5.31 6.75 -20.27
C TYR A 468 -4.21 7.76 -20.60
N ASN A 469 -4.25 8.99 -20.08
CA ASN A 469 -3.20 10.01 -20.23
C ASN A 469 -2.63 10.12 -21.66
N LEU A 470 -3.50 10.24 -22.66
CA LEU A 470 -3.13 10.24 -24.08
C LEU A 470 -2.52 11.58 -24.50
N ASP A 471 -1.60 11.55 -25.47
CA ASP A 471 -1.20 12.76 -26.19
C ASP A 471 -2.35 13.14 -27.12
N ALA A 472 -3.22 14.05 -26.68
CA ALA A 472 -4.42 14.48 -27.39
C ALA A 472 -4.40 15.98 -27.66
N ASP A 473 -5.26 16.45 -28.56
CA ASP A 473 -5.38 17.87 -28.87
C ASP A 473 -5.93 18.62 -27.64
N THR A 474 -5.17 19.58 -27.14
CA THR A 474 -5.53 20.41 -25.99
C THR A 474 -6.26 21.69 -26.41
N SER A 475 -6.60 21.83 -27.69
CA SER A 475 -7.44 22.89 -28.20
C SER A 475 -8.91 22.47 -28.26
N LEU A 476 -9.78 23.45 -28.04
CA LEU A 476 -11.21 23.35 -28.34
C LEU A 476 -11.48 23.96 -29.71
N PRO A 477 -12.53 23.52 -30.43
CA PRO A 477 -12.98 24.20 -31.64
C PRO A 477 -13.20 25.70 -31.38
N ALA A 478 -12.78 26.55 -32.32
CA ALA A 478 -13.03 27.98 -32.22
C ALA A 478 -14.53 28.27 -32.33
N GLY A 479 -15.01 29.29 -31.61
CA GLY A 479 -16.40 29.76 -31.73
C GLY A 479 -17.44 28.88 -31.02
N LEU A 480 -17.03 28.07 -30.02
CA LEU A 480 -18.01 27.34 -29.20
C LEU A 480 -19.09 28.29 -28.64
N PRO A 481 -20.38 27.95 -28.77
CA PRO A 481 -21.45 28.80 -28.27
C PRO A 481 -21.29 29.16 -26.79
N ALA A 482 -21.72 30.37 -26.45
CA ALA A 482 -21.79 30.84 -25.06
C ALA A 482 -23.00 30.22 -24.35
N GLY A 483 -22.92 30.07 -23.03
CA GLY A 483 -24.01 29.53 -22.20
C GLY A 483 -23.58 28.34 -21.35
N ARG A 484 -24.56 27.71 -20.67
CA ARG A 484 -24.35 26.49 -19.88
C ARG A 484 -23.94 25.35 -20.81
N ARG A 485 -22.78 24.76 -20.56
CA ARG A 485 -22.19 23.70 -21.40
C ARG A 485 -22.27 22.33 -20.75
N ILE A 486 -22.65 21.33 -21.54
CA ILE A 486 -22.79 19.93 -21.14
C ILE A 486 -21.87 19.08 -22.01
N LEU A 487 -21.01 18.27 -21.38
CA LEU A 487 -20.23 17.26 -22.08
C LEU A 487 -21.00 15.94 -22.11
N VAL A 488 -21.11 15.35 -23.29
CA VAL A 488 -21.61 13.99 -23.50
C VAL A 488 -20.45 13.13 -24.01
N PRO A 489 -19.84 12.27 -23.17
CA PRO A 489 -18.78 11.38 -23.60
C PRO A 489 -19.36 10.14 -24.26
N GLY A 490 -18.99 9.90 -25.51
CA GLY A 490 -19.21 8.65 -26.21
C GLY A 490 -18.45 7.51 -25.52
N GLN A 491 -19.01 6.31 -25.66
CA GLN A 491 -18.50 5.08 -25.07
C GLN A 491 -18.47 3.96 -26.13
N VAL A 492 -17.80 2.86 -25.83
CA VAL A 492 -17.88 1.65 -26.67
C VAL A 492 -19.18 0.91 -26.33
N GLU A 493 -20.11 0.80 -27.27
CA GLU A 493 -21.49 0.33 -26.99
C GLU A 493 -21.58 -1.13 -26.55
N ASP A 494 -20.61 -1.97 -26.94
CA ASP A 494 -20.54 -3.38 -26.51
C ASP A 494 -19.77 -3.59 -25.19
N ASP A 495 -19.32 -2.52 -24.54
CA ASP A 495 -18.61 -2.58 -23.27
C ASP A 495 -19.47 -3.24 -22.17
N ALA A 496 -18.84 -4.05 -21.32
CA ALA A 496 -19.54 -4.75 -20.23
C ALA A 496 -20.23 -3.78 -19.26
N SER A 497 -19.63 -2.60 -19.02
CA SER A 497 -20.21 -1.55 -18.20
C SER A 497 -21.50 -0.98 -18.77
N ILE A 498 -21.67 -0.94 -20.10
CA ILE A 498 -22.96 -0.55 -20.71
C ILE A 498 -23.93 -1.72 -20.65
N ARG A 499 -23.51 -2.91 -21.10
CA ARG A 499 -24.40 -4.08 -21.17
C ARG A 499 -25.05 -4.40 -19.83
N LEU A 500 -24.29 -4.28 -18.74
CA LEU A 500 -24.75 -4.59 -17.38
C LEU A 500 -25.26 -3.34 -16.63
N GLY A 501 -24.70 -2.16 -16.93
CA GLY A 501 -24.98 -0.94 -16.20
C GLY A 501 -26.06 -0.03 -16.80
N THR A 502 -26.69 -0.42 -17.91
CA THR A 502 -27.72 0.40 -18.58
C THR A 502 -28.99 -0.39 -18.90
N THR A 503 -30.13 0.30 -18.86
CA THR A 503 -31.46 -0.23 -19.23
C THR A 503 -32.02 0.46 -20.47
N ASP A 504 -32.49 1.71 -20.34
CA ASP A 504 -33.27 2.40 -21.37
C ASP A 504 -32.37 3.16 -22.36
N VAL A 505 -31.29 3.75 -21.87
CA VAL A 505 -30.29 4.47 -22.68
C VAL A 505 -29.03 3.61 -22.76
N ARG A 506 -28.82 2.95 -23.91
CA ARG A 506 -27.73 1.97 -24.11
C ARG A 506 -26.82 2.28 -25.30
N THR A 507 -27.13 3.32 -26.07
CA THR A 507 -26.34 3.75 -27.23
C THR A 507 -25.84 5.18 -27.03
N ASN A 508 -24.75 5.55 -27.71
CA ASN A 508 -24.24 6.92 -27.64
C ASN A 508 -25.23 7.92 -28.25
N ARG A 509 -25.97 7.50 -29.29
CA ARG A 509 -27.01 8.30 -29.92
C ARG A 509 -28.17 8.56 -28.95
N ASP A 510 -28.65 7.54 -28.23
CA ASP A 510 -29.71 7.69 -27.23
C ASP A 510 -29.27 8.59 -26.07
N LEU A 511 -28.02 8.45 -25.61
CA LEU A 511 -27.43 9.32 -24.60
C LEU A 511 -27.46 10.79 -25.05
N LEU A 512 -27.05 11.06 -26.30
CA LEU A 512 -27.04 12.41 -26.85
C LEU A 512 -28.45 12.99 -27.00
N LEU A 513 -29.41 12.19 -27.47
CA LEU A 513 -30.82 12.57 -27.56
C LEU A 513 -31.44 12.83 -26.18
N ALA A 514 -31.15 12.00 -25.19
CA ALA A 514 -31.62 12.18 -23.82
C ALA A 514 -31.08 13.48 -23.21
N ALA A 515 -29.79 13.77 -23.40
CA ALA A 515 -29.17 15.01 -22.96
C ALA A 515 -29.80 16.24 -23.62
N ARG A 516 -30.01 16.20 -24.95
CA ARG A 516 -30.68 17.29 -25.69
C ARG A 516 -32.13 17.49 -25.25
N LYS A 517 -32.89 16.40 -25.11
CA LYS A 517 -34.29 16.45 -24.68
C LYS A 517 -34.45 17.08 -23.30
N ALA A 518 -33.57 16.73 -22.36
CA ALA A 518 -33.61 17.26 -21.00
C ALA A 518 -33.04 18.68 -20.89
N ASN A 519 -32.18 19.10 -21.83
CA ASN A 519 -31.51 20.41 -21.81
C ASN A 519 -31.63 21.13 -23.16
N PRO A 520 -32.83 21.58 -23.57
CA PRO A 520 -33.05 22.13 -24.90
C PRO A 520 -32.23 23.41 -25.18
N ALA A 521 -31.96 24.22 -24.15
CA ALA A 521 -31.24 25.48 -24.27
C ALA A 521 -29.74 25.41 -23.90
N ALA A 522 -29.24 24.23 -23.50
CA ALA A 522 -27.82 24.08 -23.15
C ALA A 522 -26.96 23.84 -24.39
N VAL A 523 -25.69 24.21 -24.30
CA VAL A 523 -24.68 23.91 -25.31
C VAL A 523 -24.14 22.50 -25.08
N ILE A 524 -24.47 21.57 -25.96
CA ILE A 524 -24.07 20.16 -25.86
C ILE A 524 -22.82 19.92 -26.69
N LEU A 525 -21.76 19.50 -26.01
CA LEU A 525 -20.50 19.08 -26.63
C LEU A 525 -20.44 17.55 -26.61
N TYR A 526 -20.46 16.91 -27.78
CA TYR A 526 -20.29 15.46 -27.88
C TYR A 526 -18.83 15.11 -28.10
N LYS A 527 -18.25 14.32 -27.21
CA LYS A 527 -16.89 13.79 -27.37
C LYS A 527 -16.96 12.30 -27.71
N PRO A 528 -16.68 11.88 -28.96
CA PRO A 528 -16.62 10.46 -29.30
C PRO A 528 -15.54 9.70 -28.51
N HIS A 529 -15.72 8.39 -28.33
CA HIS A 529 -14.72 7.54 -27.69
C HIS A 529 -13.54 7.29 -28.66
N PRO A 530 -12.27 7.33 -28.22
CA PRO A 530 -11.12 7.18 -29.12
C PRO A 530 -11.15 5.87 -29.94
N ASP A 531 -11.52 4.73 -29.32
CA ASP A 531 -11.64 3.45 -30.05
C ASP A 531 -12.76 3.45 -31.10
N THR A 532 -13.81 4.25 -30.91
CA THR A 532 -14.91 4.39 -31.89
C THR A 532 -14.50 5.32 -33.03
N GLU A 533 -13.75 6.39 -32.73
CA GLU A 533 -13.16 7.29 -33.74
C GLU A 533 -12.17 6.56 -34.64
N ALA A 534 -11.40 5.62 -34.07
CA ALA A 534 -10.46 4.80 -34.81
C ALA A 534 -11.14 3.68 -35.64
N GLY A 535 -12.47 3.53 -35.56
CA GLY A 535 -13.21 2.46 -36.24
C GLY A 535 -12.95 1.06 -35.68
N LEU A 536 -12.37 0.95 -34.48
CA LEU A 536 -12.01 -0.33 -33.86
C LEU A 536 -13.19 -0.96 -33.10
N ARG A 537 -14.20 -0.16 -32.76
CA ARG A 537 -15.32 -0.53 -31.88
C ARG A 537 -16.63 0.16 -32.29
N ASN A 538 -17.75 -0.46 -31.90
CA ASN A 538 -19.09 0.07 -32.10
C ASN A 538 -19.35 1.28 -31.18
N GLY A 539 -20.14 2.24 -31.68
CA GLY A 539 -20.49 3.47 -30.95
C GLY A 539 -20.35 4.77 -31.75
N ALA A 540 -20.11 4.71 -33.05
CA ALA A 540 -20.16 5.89 -33.91
C ALA A 540 -21.58 6.46 -33.95
N VAL A 541 -21.71 7.79 -33.91
CA VAL A 541 -22.98 8.51 -34.04
C VAL A 541 -22.88 9.43 -35.26
N PRO A 542 -23.27 8.97 -36.46
CA PRO A 542 -23.07 9.73 -37.70
C PRO A 542 -23.81 11.07 -37.73
N ASP A 543 -24.96 11.14 -37.08
CA ASP A 543 -25.82 12.34 -36.97
C ASP A 543 -25.54 13.16 -35.71
N ALA A 544 -24.38 12.98 -35.05
CA ALA A 544 -24.06 13.69 -33.81
C ALA A 544 -24.07 15.22 -33.98
N ALA A 545 -23.67 15.71 -35.15
CA ALA A 545 -23.65 17.14 -35.47
C ALA A 545 -25.06 17.75 -35.62
N ASP A 546 -26.09 16.92 -35.82
CA ASP A 546 -27.48 17.36 -35.90
C ASP A 546 -28.14 17.47 -34.51
N ILE A 547 -27.51 16.87 -33.48
CA ILE A 547 -28.05 16.79 -32.12
C ILE A 547 -27.22 17.65 -31.14
N ALA A 548 -25.89 17.59 -31.25
CA ALA A 548 -24.93 18.36 -30.45
C ALA A 548 -24.61 19.71 -31.09
N ASP A 549 -24.28 20.71 -30.28
CA ASP A 549 -23.83 22.02 -30.77
C ASP A 549 -22.39 21.98 -31.27
N ALA A 550 -21.57 21.05 -30.76
CA ALA A 550 -20.26 20.73 -31.32
C ALA A 550 -19.85 19.28 -31.05
N VAL A 551 -19.12 18.69 -32.00
CA VAL A 551 -18.44 17.41 -31.83
C VAL A 551 -16.95 17.68 -31.57
N LEU A 552 -16.38 16.99 -30.58
CA LEU A 552 -15.01 17.16 -30.10
C LEU A 552 -14.13 15.94 -30.45
N PRO A 553 -13.81 15.73 -31.74
CA PRO A 553 -13.04 14.57 -32.15
C PRO A 553 -11.57 14.74 -31.74
N ARG A 554 -10.93 13.67 -31.26
CA ARG A 554 -9.51 13.65 -30.82
C ARG A 554 -9.13 14.69 -29.76
N THR A 555 -10.10 15.40 -29.19
CA THR A 555 -9.89 16.37 -28.10
C THR A 555 -9.52 15.65 -26.82
N ASP A 556 -8.57 16.20 -26.08
CA ASP A 556 -8.20 15.73 -24.74
C ASP A 556 -9.44 15.73 -23.80
N PRO A 557 -9.76 14.61 -23.12
CA PRO A 557 -10.90 14.56 -22.22
C PRO A 557 -10.88 15.61 -21.11
N ILE A 558 -9.70 15.99 -20.59
CA ILE A 558 -9.63 17.01 -19.54
C ILE A 558 -9.90 18.40 -20.09
N THR A 559 -9.37 18.71 -21.26
CA THR A 559 -9.68 19.95 -21.98
C THR A 559 -11.18 20.08 -22.23
N ALA A 560 -11.86 18.99 -22.60
CA ALA A 560 -13.31 18.97 -22.73
C ALA A 560 -14.02 19.19 -21.37
N LEU A 561 -13.56 18.56 -20.29
CA LEU A 561 -14.11 18.74 -18.94
C LEU A 561 -13.94 20.17 -18.41
N ASP A 562 -12.81 20.80 -18.65
CA ASP A 562 -12.54 22.18 -18.22
C ASP A 562 -13.51 23.17 -18.88
N ALA A 563 -13.96 22.86 -20.10
CA ALA A 563 -14.82 23.71 -20.92
C ALA A 563 -16.31 23.66 -20.56
N VAL A 564 -16.74 22.70 -19.71
CA VAL A 564 -18.17 22.42 -19.44
C VAL A 564 -18.54 22.64 -17.98
N ASP A 565 -19.82 22.82 -17.71
CA ASP A 565 -20.38 22.95 -16.36
C ASP A 565 -20.84 21.59 -15.79
N GLU A 566 -21.13 20.65 -16.68
CA GLU A 566 -21.78 19.38 -16.34
C GLU A 566 -21.47 18.29 -17.35
N VAL A 567 -21.49 17.04 -16.90
CA VAL A 567 -21.31 15.85 -17.72
C VAL A 567 -22.56 14.98 -17.69
N TRP A 568 -23.02 14.53 -18.86
CA TRP A 568 -24.11 13.56 -19.01
C TRP A 568 -23.54 12.27 -19.56
N THR A 569 -23.62 11.18 -18.81
CA THR A 569 -22.95 9.91 -19.11
C THR A 569 -23.87 8.72 -18.89
N MET A 570 -23.61 7.60 -19.56
CA MET A 570 -24.21 6.31 -19.17
C MET A 570 -23.40 5.72 -18.03
N THR A 571 -22.19 5.24 -18.33
CA THR A 571 -21.34 4.50 -17.38
C THR A 571 -19.85 4.82 -17.51
N SER A 572 -19.49 5.84 -18.30
CA SER A 572 -18.11 6.22 -18.58
C SER A 572 -17.34 6.53 -17.30
N THR A 573 -16.09 6.09 -17.19
CA THR A 573 -15.18 6.52 -16.11
C THR A 573 -14.98 8.04 -16.11
N LEU A 574 -15.22 8.73 -17.24
CA LEU A 574 -15.10 10.18 -17.33
C LEU A 574 -16.07 10.92 -16.39
N GLY A 575 -17.23 10.32 -16.03
CA GLY A 575 -18.12 10.90 -15.03
C GLY A 575 -17.47 10.94 -13.64
N PHE A 576 -16.76 9.89 -13.23
CA PHE A 576 -15.98 9.93 -11.98
C PHE A 576 -14.86 10.98 -12.05
N GLU A 577 -14.13 11.06 -13.17
CA GLU A 577 -13.09 12.07 -13.36
C GLU A 577 -13.63 13.52 -13.34
N ALA A 578 -14.90 13.70 -13.72
CA ALA A 578 -15.62 14.96 -13.64
C ALA A 578 -15.99 15.31 -12.18
N LEU A 579 -16.44 14.33 -11.38
CA LEU A 579 -16.67 14.51 -9.93
C LEU A 579 -15.38 14.96 -9.22
N LEU A 580 -14.24 14.33 -9.52
CA LEU A 580 -12.95 14.72 -8.96
C LEU A 580 -12.56 16.18 -9.27
N ARG A 581 -13.16 16.78 -10.31
CA ARG A 581 -12.94 18.16 -10.76
C ARG A 581 -14.07 19.11 -10.37
N GLY A 582 -14.97 18.67 -9.48
CA GLY A 582 -16.10 19.48 -9.01
C GLY A 582 -17.15 19.78 -10.08
N LYS A 583 -17.22 18.99 -11.15
CA LYS A 583 -18.28 19.11 -12.17
C LYS A 583 -19.53 18.37 -11.72
N ARG A 584 -20.70 18.88 -12.09
CA ARG A 584 -21.96 18.15 -11.93
C ARG A 584 -21.98 16.97 -12.90
N VAL A 585 -22.58 15.86 -12.48
CA VAL A 585 -22.65 14.64 -13.28
C VAL A 585 -24.06 14.06 -13.22
N THR A 586 -24.64 13.86 -14.40
CA THR A 586 -25.92 13.19 -14.59
C THR A 586 -25.68 11.81 -15.20
N CYS A 587 -26.17 10.76 -14.54
CA CYS A 587 -25.96 9.36 -14.92
C CYS A 587 -27.25 8.75 -15.48
N LEU A 588 -27.25 8.34 -16.75
CA LEU A 588 -28.35 7.62 -17.39
C LEU A 588 -28.20 6.09 -17.29
N GLY A 589 -27.02 5.62 -16.86
CA GLY A 589 -26.78 4.26 -16.39
C GLY A 589 -26.45 4.25 -14.90
N MET A 590 -25.95 3.11 -14.42
CA MET A 590 -25.55 2.90 -13.03
C MET A 590 -24.06 2.51 -12.92
N PRO A 591 -23.13 3.44 -13.18
CA PRO A 591 -21.70 3.20 -12.98
C PRO A 591 -21.34 3.05 -11.50
N PHE A 592 -20.11 2.64 -11.20
CA PHE A 592 -19.63 2.41 -9.84
C PHE A 592 -19.75 3.63 -8.89
N TYR A 593 -19.75 4.85 -9.44
CA TYR A 593 -19.82 6.11 -8.70
C TYR A 593 -21.23 6.72 -8.62
N ALA A 594 -22.24 6.08 -9.21
CA ALA A 594 -23.65 6.48 -9.11
C ALA A 594 -24.35 5.81 -7.92
N GLY A 595 -25.47 6.34 -7.46
CA GLY A 595 -26.27 5.79 -6.36
C GLY A 595 -25.74 6.13 -4.96
N TRP A 596 -24.80 7.07 -4.85
CA TRP A 596 -24.14 7.46 -3.60
C TRP A 596 -24.43 8.91 -3.16
N GLY A 597 -25.32 9.60 -3.88
CA GLY A 597 -25.69 11.01 -3.60
C GLY A 597 -24.74 12.07 -4.17
N LEU A 598 -23.74 11.68 -4.96
CA LEU A 598 -22.79 12.59 -5.63
C LEU A 598 -23.16 12.91 -7.09
N THR A 599 -24.15 12.23 -7.63
CA THR A 599 -24.61 12.32 -9.03
C THR A 599 -26.12 12.51 -9.11
N ASP A 600 -26.60 13.10 -10.22
CA ASP A 600 -28.03 13.06 -10.59
C ASP A 600 -28.31 11.76 -11.36
N ASP A 601 -28.80 10.75 -10.64
CA ASP A 601 -29.03 9.41 -11.18
C ASP A 601 -30.42 9.29 -11.81
N ARG A 602 -30.45 8.98 -13.11
CA ARG A 602 -31.69 8.79 -13.89
C ARG A 602 -32.03 7.32 -14.11
N ALA A 603 -31.09 6.42 -13.85
CA ALA A 603 -31.33 4.98 -13.83
C ALA A 603 -32.03 4.54 -12.52
N ALA A 604 -32.67 3.37 -12.54
CA ALA A 604 -33.29 2.80 -11.35
C ALA A 604 -32.26 2.61 -10.22
N PRO A 605 -32.60 2.93 -8.96
CA PRO A 605 -31.64 2.89 -7.85
C PRO A 605 -31.20 1.47 -7.52
N VAL A 606 -29.94 1.33 -7.11
CA VAL A 606 -29.39 0.09 -6.55
C VAL A 606 -29.61 0.11 -5.04
N THR A 607 -30.55 -0.69 -4.54
CA THR A 607 -30.99 -0.65 -3.13
C THR A 607 -29.92 -0.96 -2.10
N ARG A 608 -28.83 -1.63 -2.49
CA ARG A 608 -27.67 -1.94 -1.63
C ARG A 608 -26.61 -0.84 -1.56
N ARG A 609 -26.74 0.24 -2.35
CA ARG A 609 -25.92 1.45 -2.23
C ARG A 609 -26.62 2.39 -1.27
N THR A 610 -26.32 2.25 0.02
CA THR A 610 -27.05 2.92 1.10
C THR A 610 -26.24 4.01 1.79
N ALA A 611 -24.91 3.95 1.72
CA ALA A 611 -24.04 5.00 2.25
C ALA A 611 -24.12 6.29 1.41
N LEU A 612 -23.77 7.41 2.04
CA LEU A 612 -23.67 8.73 1.41
C LEU A 612 -22.24 9.28 1.62
N PRO A 613 -21.23 8.70 0.96
CA PRO A 613 -19.86 9.20 1.04
C PRO A 613 -19.76 10.61 0.43
N ASP A 614 -18.91 11.46 1.00
CA ASP A 614 -18.44 12.63 0.28
C ASP A 614 -17.41 12.23 -0.80
N LEU A 615 -17.02 13.20 -1.63
CA LEU A 615 -16.09 12.96 -2.74
C LEU A 615 -14.75 12.38 -2.25
N THR A 616 -14.26 12.83 -1.11
CA THR A 616 -13.01 12.37 -0.49
C THR A 616 -13.10 10.89 -0.12
N ALA A 617 -14.19 10.49 0.53
CA ALA A 617 -14.43 9.12 0.92
C ALA A 617 -14.61 8.18 -0.29
N LEU A 618 -15.39 8.62 -1.29
CA LEU A 618 -15.54 7.89 -2.54
C LEU A 618 -14.17 7.72 -3.24
N ALA A 619 -13.38 8.79 -3.35
CA ALA A 619 -12.07 8.73 -3.99
C ALA A 619 -11.09 7.80 -3.24
N HIS A 620 -11.13 7.76 -1.91
CA HIS A 620 -10.33 6.83 -1.12
C HIS A 620 -10.68 5.38 -1.46
N ALA A 621 -11.97 5.02 -1.40
CA ALA A 621 -12.40 3.66 -1.73
C ALA A 621 -12.03 3.27 -3.17
N VAL A 622 -12.23 4.18 -4.13
CA VAL A 622 -12.03 3.93 -5.57
C VAL A 622 -10.55 3.91 -5.96
N LEU A 623 -9.71 4.78 -5.41
CA LEU A 623 -8.33 4.98 -5.86
C LEU A 623 -7.24 4.50 -4.89
N ILE A 624 -7.59 4.16 -3.65
CA ILE A 624 -6.61 3.74 -2.64
C ILE A 624 -6.89 2.31 -2.19
N ASP A 625 -8.11 2.03 -1.71
CA ASP A 625 -8.41 0.71 -1.12
C ASP A 625 -8.71 -0.36 -2.17
N TYR A 626 -9.46 -0.03 -3.23
CA TYR A 626 -9.88 -1.04 -4.20
C TYR A 626 -8.74 -1.51 -5.13
N PRO A 627 -8.09 -0.66 -5.92
CA PRO A 627 -7.04 -1.07 -6.84
C PRO A 627 -5.70 -1.35 -6.15
N ARG A 628 -4.92 -2.22 -6.79
CA ARG A 628 -3.48 -2.36 -6.55
C ARG A 628 -2.69 -1.58 -7.59
N TYR A 629 -1.49 -1.14 -7.20
CA TYR A 629 -0.58 -0.40 -8.05
C TYR A 629 0.79 -1.05 -8.12
N PHE A 630 1.45 -0.86 -9.25
CA PHE A 630 2.74 -1.44 -9.56
C PHE A 630 3.67 -0.40 -10.18
N ASP A 631 4.86 -0.26 -9.62
CA ASP A 631 5.89 0.61 -10.17
C ASP A 631 6.75 -0.17 -11.17
N PRO A 632 6.65 0.12 -12.48
CA PRO A 632 7.37 -0.60 -13.51
C PRO A 632 8.88 -0.30 -13.51
N GLN A 633 9.32 0.78 -12.84
CA GLN A 633 10.75 1.10 -12.75
C GLN A 633 11.44 0.21 -11.73
N THR A 634 10.84 0.05 -10.55
CA THR A 634 11.39 -0.79 -9.49
C THR A 634 10.94 -2.24 -9.56
N ASN A 635 9.91 -2.53 -10.35
CA ASN A 635 9.24 -3.83 -10.41
C ASN A 635 8.69 -4.25 -9.02
N LEU A 636 8.13 -3.30 -8.28
CA LEU A 636 7.59 -3.51 -6.93
C LEU A 636 6.12 -3.05 -6.85
N PRO A 637 5.29 -3.68 -6.00
CA PRO A 637 4.04 -3.08 -5.54
C PRO A 637 4.31 -1.68 -4.97
N CYS A 638 3.45 -0.72 -5.28
CA CYS A 638 3.65 0.67 -4.88
C CYS A 638 2.33 1.32 -4.41
N PRO A 639 2.40 2.44 -3.68
CA PRO A 639 1.22 3.24 -3.40
C PRO A 639 0.83 4.11 -4.61
N VAL A 640 -0.44 4.50 -4.71
CA VAL A 640 -1.01 5.24 -5.85
C VAL A 640 -0.24 6.53 -6.18
N GLU A 641 0.32 7.18 -5.17
CA GLU A 641 1.12 8.40 -5.26
C GLU A 641 2.36 8.24 -6.16
N VAL A 642 2.94 7.03 -6.19
CA VAL A 642 4.04 6.68 -7.10
C VAL A 642 3.51 6.58 -8.52
N THR A 643 2.42 5.83 -8.76
CA THR A 643 1.82 5.71 -10.10
C THR A 643 1.41 7.06 -10.68
N VAL A 644 0.80 7.94 -9.88
CA VAL A 644 0.46 9.32 -10.28
C VAL A 644 1.70 10.10 -10.72
N GLU A 645 2.79 9.99 -9.99
CA GLU A 645 4.05 10.64 -10.35
C GLU A 645 4.67 10.06 -11.63
N ARG A 646 4.68 8.74 -11.79
CA ARG A 646 5.16 8.08 -13.02
C ARG A 646 4.37 8.53 -14.23
N LEU A 647 3.04 8.57 -14.13
CA LEU A 647 2.16 9.03 -15.19
C LEU A 647 2.41 10.50 -15.54
N ALA A 648 2.51 11.37 -14.54
CA ALA A 648 2.78 12.80 -14.73
C ALA A 648 4.13 13.07 -15.40
N LYS A 649 5.19 12.35 -15.00
CA LYS A 649 6.54 12.48 -15.59
C LYS A 649 6.68 11.77 -16.94
N GLY A 650 5.75 10.88 -17.27
CA GLY A 650 5.84 10.03 -18.47
C GLY A 650 6.84 8.88 -18.33
N ASP A 651 7.30 8.58 -17.10
CA ASP A 651 8.25 7.52 -16.81
C ASP A 651 7.57 6.14 -16.72
N VAL A 652 6.86 5.78 -17.79
CA VAL A 652 6.03 4.57 -17.88
C VAL A 652 6.46 3.68 -19.04
N PRO A 653 6.14 2.37 -19.01
CA PRO A 653 6.50 1.45 -20.07
C PRO A 653 5.93 1.90 -21.40
N ARG A 654 6.80 2.04 -22.40
CA ARG A 654 6.38 2.27 -23.79
C ARG A 654 6.12 0.93 -24.47
N PRO A 655 5.16 0.83 -25.40
CA PRO A 655 4.93 -0.41 -26.13
C PRO A 655 6.19 -0.80 -26.91
N SER A 656 6.64 -2.05 -26.71
CA SER A 656 7.77 -2.63 -27.44
C SER A 656 7.48 -2.69 -28.94
N ARG A 657 8.53 -2.83 -29.78
CA ARG A 657 8.34 -2.97 -31.24
C ARG A 657 7.45 -4.16 -31.61
N SER A 658 7.58 -5.28 -30.88
CA SER A 658 6.73 -6.45 -31.04
C SER A 658 5.28 -6.19 -30.61
N ASN A 659 5.06 -5.47 -29.50
CA ASN A 659 3.73 -5.07 -29.07
C ASN A 659 3.06 -4.15 -30.10
N ARG A 660 3.79 -3.20 -30.68
CA ARG A 660 3.24 -2.33 -31.75
C ARG A 660 2.87 -3.12 -32.99
N ALA A 661 3.69 -4.09 -33.40
CA ALA A 661 3.38 -4.97 -34.52
C ALA A 661 2.13 -5.83 -34.23
N LEU A 662 2.05 -6.41 -33.03
CA LEU A 662 0.89 -7.21 -32.61
C LEU A 662 -0.38 -6.36 -32.46
N ALA A 663 -0.29 -5.13 -31.94
CA ALA A 663 -1.41 -4.19 -31.86
C ALA A 663 -1.93 -3.82 -33.26
N LYS A 664 -1.02 -3.54 -34.20
CA LYS A 664 -1.37 -3.30 -35.61
C LYS A 664 -2.04 -4.50 -36.24
N LEU A 665 -1.49 -5.70 -36.03
CA LEU A 665 -2.11 -6.94 -36.53
C LEU A 665 -3.49 -7.15 -35.89
N GLN A 666 -3.66 -6.91 -34.59
CA GLN A 666 -4.97 -6.98 -33.93
C GLN A 666 -5.95 -5.96 -34.51
N GLY A 667 -5.53 -4.73 -34.79
CA GLY A 667 -6.36 -3.73 -35.46
C GLY A 667 -6.77 -4.15 -36.88
N ILE A 668 -5.83 -4.70 -37.65
CA ILE A 668 -6.08 -5.22 -39.00
C ILE A 668 -7.06 -6.41 -38.94
N PHE A 669 -6.83 -7.41 -38.09
CA PHE A 669 -7.75 -8.55 -37.97
C PHE A 669 -9.11 -8.18 -37.36
N ALA A 670 -9.18 -7.19 -36.47
CA ALA A 670 -10.43 -6.65 -35.98
C ALA A 670 -11.24 -5.95 -37.09
N SER A 671 -10.57 -5.25 -38.01
CA SER A 671 -11.23 -4.64 -39.19
C SER A 671 -11.78 -5.68 -40.19
N TYR A 672 -11.28 -6.91 -40.15
CA TYR A 672 -11.80 -8.03 -40.94
C TYR A 672 -12.82 -8.91 -40.21
N ALA A 673 -13.11 -8.66 -38.93
CA ALA A 673 -14.09 -9.44 -38.16
C ALA A 673 -15.47 -9.63 -38.82
N PRO A 674 -16.00 -8.72 -39.66
CA PRO A 674 -17.24 -8.95 -40.41
C PRO A 674 -17.16 -10.04 -41.48
N LEU A 675 -15.96 -10.39 -41.97
CA LEU A 675 -15.77 -11.44 -43.00
C LEU A 675 -15.64 -12.85 -42.40
N TRP A 676 -15.54 -12.96 -41.07
CA TRP A 676 -15.28 -14.21 -40.34
C TRP A 676 -16.38 -14.55 -39.32
N ARG A 677 -17.49 -13.78 -39.29
CA ARG A 677 -18.67 -14.08 -38.49
C ARG A 677 -19.76 -14.74 -39.32
#